data_AF-A0A415BK58-F1
#
_entry.id   AF-A0A415BK58-F1
#
_cell.length_a   1.000
_cell.length_b   1.000
_cell.length_c   1.000
_cell.angle_alpha   90.00
_cell.angle_beta   90.00
_cell.angle_gamma   90.00
#
_symmetry.space_group_name_H-M   'P 1'
#
loop_
_entity.id
_entity.type
_entity.pdbx_description
1 polymer ?
#
loop_
_entity_poly.entity_id
_entity_poly.type
_entity_poly.pdbx_seq_one_letter_code
_entity_poly.pdbx_strand_id
1 'polypeptide(L)'
;MIRLESGMDKAKGADIGELGFDPATFATALMTLEEFRSKDRVIWAGLDIGVASTGLCLVDVRNHEIVLMASHLFKSPVVDKKKATAAPESLASVRRGARSVRRNIMREGRRKKAIRAALADFDLIPADTDGEWFSARRDERTVVRLRSKALGYLLNSRELARVLYSFASHRGYIDHGKSDKEDDAGKVKKALAANHAALADGGCKTFGQYLAGQPRSRNRAGDYSYTADIGMTVDEVRTIFTRQRELGSEIASKALEERYIAELTWLTDTSKRDRSTYLKVGFCTYLGAPYRRGATSTISFEMVRAHQTLCNTVILHADGTSSTIPGDIRIEIVRELFDVKRSVKPLKWSGLRRRLGLAECDSFKGRPAEEEKRDCIALPAWAVLCSGLYENHRDLLERLHDHIDDADAVCSALTFASSAASLAGRLAPLALTDDEVEAIIDLPYSARLFSGYANASPEALQMLRGTFEDPRVTSLRQAEEDSGLAQARAMLAEERGGSADGLLCAFSDYDPTCRNPVVLRATAQVRRMVNSVIRHYGLPDVIRVEVARDLKRSKHEREIVAESNRARLELNEQAKRDIIEFLGLPDDHHVRGRDLALVKLYREQGGKDPYTGAGIDFRRMLEEHGYAEIDHILPVSRTCDDSQANKVLCLTKSNRDKSNRSPYEWMTSGEASAPDWGEFCGRMERWAKMCETRRYARKKLANLTCENLAERADNFIDRNLNDTRYMSVALAKWLRECLPFTKDGHEHVFCVAGGATALMRSVWNIGITGPDGKKNREDDRHHAVDAAVIACCTPGIVRNVALVNEGHARADVRQRLFSDSLPYPEFKEQVDAWIPCIVPTLTLPNTVTGSVLKDTVYPYLGRDEAGKDLYITVKRDKDGRIVERKVNKATTMWKDGQGGCRAYGSMCALEAVFDASAGKRGRWSFDPVYCIDIPHRDAERRTMRAFSKEKAIDLWDTVAVPEAAPRMTIRRGDVLVCDGKAARFHCFDISVNAIRLFSQRGGKQLQATGPLSAEAFPPPSKWGEGVRIMQEDCLGLCWLSFLAQRAVDAQME
;
A
#
# COMPACT_ATOMS: atom_id res chain seq x y z
N MET A 1 -25.42 -59.20 -12.59
CA MET A 1 -26.18 -59.12 -11.33
C MET A 1 -25.20 -58.63 -10.28
N ILE A 2 -25.22 -57.37 -9.86
CA ILE A 2 -26.16 -56.77 -8.91
C ILE A 2 -26.44 -55.32 -9.36
N ARG A 3 -27.73 -54.98 -9.54
CA ARG A 3 -28.23 -53.61 -9.73
C ARG A 3 -28.11 -52.89 -8.38
N LEU A 4 -27.42 -51.77 -8.34
CA LEU A 4 -27.65 -50.75 -7.32
C LEU A 4 -28.65 -49.77 -7.92
N GLU A 5 -29.89 -49.85 -7.44
CA GLU A 5 -30.98 -48.97 -7.83
C GLU A 5 -30.71 -47.54 -7.37
N SER A 6 -30.75 -46.63 -8.33
CA SER A 6 -30.82 -45.19 -8.13
C SER A 6 -32.18 -44.83 -7.54
N GLY A 7 -32.28 -44.78 -6.21
CA GLY A 7 -33.35 -44.09 -5.52
C GLY A 7 -33.20 -42.58 -5.71
N MET A 8 -33.87 -42.02 -6.73
CA MET A 8 -34.28 -40.62 -6.69
C MET A 8 -35.44 -40.52 -5.70
N ASP A 9 -35.13 -40.49 -4.41
CA ASP A 9 -36.09 -39.99 -3.43
C ASP A 9 -36.27 -38.49 -3.71
N LYS A 10 -37.52 -38.11 -3.98
CA LYS A 10 -37.97 -36.74 -3.82
C LYS A 10 -37.72 -36.38 -2.36
N ALA A 11 -36.62 -35.68 -2.08
CA ALA A 11 -36.43 -35.05 -0.79
C ALA A 11 -37.62 -34.13 -0.55
N LYS A 12 -38.53 -34.52 0.35
CA LYS A 12 -39.41 -33.57 1.05
C LYS A 12 -38.49 -32.45 1.54
N GLY A 13 -38.80 -31.20 1.20
CA GLY A 13 -38.03 -30.05 1.67
C GLY A 13 -37.94 -30.14 3.19
N ALA A 14 -36.72 -30.05 3.74
CA ALA A 14 -36.56 -29.89 5.18
C ALA A 14 -37.40 -28.69 5.62
N ASP A 15 -38.20 -28.85 6.68
CA ASP A 15 -38.93 -27.73 7.26
C ASP A 15 -37.90 -26.66 7.62
N ILE A 16 -38.16 -25.41 7.20
CA ILE A 16 -37.22 -24.32 7.41
C ILE A 16 -36.99 -24.09 8.92
N GLY A 17 -37.97 -24.45 9.76
CA GLY A 17 -37.85 -24.50 11.22
C GLY A 17 -36.77 -25.47 11.74
N GLU A 18 -36.62 -26.65 11.12
CA GLU A 18 -35.56 -27.63 11.46
C GLU A 18 -34.16 -27.13 11.08
N LEU A 19 -34.07 -26.12 10.20
CA LEU A 19 -32.84 -25.46 9.81
C LEU A 19 -32.51 -24.23 10.69
N GLY A 20 -33.25 -24.04 11.78
CA GLY A 20 -33.03 -22.98 12.78
C GLY A 20 -33.56 -21.61 12.35
N PHE A 21 -34.57 -21.55 11.49
CA PHE A 21 -35.13 -20.30 10.98
C PHE A 21 -36.53 -20.03 11.53
N ASP A 22 -36.70 -18.89 12.19
CA ASP A 22 -37.99 -18.38 12.66
C ASP A 22 -38.21 -16.96 12.11
N PRO A 23 -39.25 -16.72 11.26
CA PRO A 23 -39.60 -15.39 10.77
C PRO A 23 -39.77 -14.33 11.86
N ALA A 24 -40.16 -14.71 13.08
CA ALA A 24 -40.29 -13.78 14.18
C ALA A 24 -38.94 -13.19 14.63
N THR A 25 -37.82 -13.90 14.40
CA THR A 25 -36.46 -13.48 14.82
C THR A 25 -36.04 -12.15 14.19
N PHE A 26 -36.46 -11.87 12.96
CA PHE A 26 -36.03 -10.69 12.20
C PHE A 26 -37.18 -9.79 11.76
N ALA A 27 -38.40 -9.99 12.29
CA ALA A 27 -39.58 -9.22 11.89
C ALA A 27 -39.36 -7.69 12.04
N THR A 28 -38.69 -7.27 13.11
CA THR A 28 -38.35 -5.85 13.34
C THR A 28 -37.40 -5.27 12.30
N ALA A 29 -36.54 -6.09 11.68
CA ALA A 29 -35.64 -5.65 10.61
C ALA A 29 -36.39 -5.31 9.30
N LEU A 30 -37.61 -5.83 9.12
CA LEU A 30 -38.44 -5.60 7.93
C LEU A 30 -39.51 -4.53 8.14
N MET A 31 -39.60 -3.95 9.34
CA MET A 31 -40.53 -2.87 9.62
C MET A 31 -40.23 -1.63 8.76
N THR A 32 -41.29 -0.94 8.35
CA THR A 32 -41.19 0.42 7.83
C THR A 32 -40.68 1.36 8.93
N LEU A 33 -40.16 2.54 8.54
CA LEU A 33 -39.66 3.53 9.50
C LEU A 33 -40.76 4.00 10.48
N GLU A 34 -42.02 4.07 10.01
CA GLU A 34 -43.17 4.44 10.83
C GLU A 34 -43.49 3.37 11.88
N GLU A 35 -43.56 2.10 11.47
CA GLU A 35 -43.74 0.96 12.38
C GLU A 35 -42.59 0.84 13.37
N PHE A 36 -41.35 1.04 12.91
CA PHE A 36 -40.16 0.99 13.75
C PHE A 36 -40.20 2.05 14.86
N ARG A 37 -40.69 3.25 14.53
CA ARG A 37 -40.85 4.41 15.45
C ARG A 37 -42.10 4.35 16.32
N SER A 38 -42.97 3.35 16.15
CA SER A 38 -44.16 3.18 17.01
C SER A 38 -43.82 2.87 18.47
N LYS A 39 -42.59 2.43 18.75
CA LYS A 39 -42.04 2.22 20.10
C LYS A 39 -40.96 3.24 20.39
N ASP A 40 -40.83 3.60 21.66
CA ASP A 40 -39.69 4.38 22.13
C ASP A 40 -38.46 3.46 22.25
N ARG A 41 -37.35 3.83 21.58
CA ARG A 41 -36.19 2.95 21.37
C ARG A 41 -34.90 3.69 21.70
N VAL A 42 -33.88 2.93 22.11
CA VAL A 42 -32.49 3.42 22.22
C VAL A 42 -31.60 2.49 21.42
N ILE A 43 -31.10 2.97 20.28
CA ILE A 43 -30.41 2.16 19.29
C ILE A 43 -28.90 2.29 19.44
N TRP A 44 -28.26 1.17 19.75
CA TRP A 44 -26.80 1.03 19.72
C TRP A 44 -26.38 0.29 18.46
N ALA A 45 -25.50 0.91 17.69
CA ALA A 45 -24.89 0.33 16.50
C ALA A 45 -23.45 -0.13 16.80
N GLY A 46 -23.11 -1.35 16.41
CA GLY A 46 -21.75 -1.88 16.40
C GLY A 46 -21.25 -2.05 14.98
N LEU A 47 -20.00 -1.64 14.72
CA LEU A 47 -19.34 -1.75 13.42
C LEU A 47 -18.02 -2.53 13.55
N ASP A 48 -17.99 -3.75 12.99
CA ASP A 48 -16.76 -4.52 12.76
C ASP A 48 -16.25 -4.23 11.34
N ILE A 49 -15.05 -3.68 11.19
CA ILE A 49 -14.56 -3.20 9.89
C ILE A 49 -13.26 -3.88 9.52
N GLY A 50 -13.34 -4.73 8.50
CA GLY A 50 -12.21 -5.35 7.84
C GLY A 50 -11.79 -4.66 6.55
N VAL A 51 -10.75 -5.18 5.92
CA VAL A 51 -10.26 -4.73 4.60
C VAL A 51 -11.10 -5.21 3.42
N ALA A 52 -11.99 -6.19 3.65
CA ALA A 52 -12.84 -6.81 2.64
C ALA A 52 -14.25 -7.16 3.17
N SER A 53 -14.57 -6.69 4.38
CA SER A 53 -15.82 -6.99 5.06
C SER A 53 -16.20 -5.88 6.03
N THR A 54 -17.49 -5.76 6.32
CA THR A 54 -18.04 -4.88 7.34
C THR A 54 -19.21 -5.60 8.00
N GLY A 55 -19.09 -5.87 9.29
CA GLY A 55 -20.18 -6.31 10.14
C GLY A 55 -20.92 -5.12 10.74
N LEU A 56 -22.24 -5.24 10.83
CA LEU A 56 -23.12 -4.29 11.50
C LEU A 56 -24.07 -5.05 12.43
N CYS A 57 -24.27 -4.53 13.63
CA CYS A 57 -25.37 -4.94 14.50
C CYS A 57 -26.09 -3.70 15.03
N LEU A 58 -27.42 -3.74 15.04
CA LEU A 58 -28.28 -2.76 15.71
C LEU A 58 -28.98 -3.44 16.89
N VAL A 59 -28.84 -2.87 18.07
CA VAL A 59 -29.45 -3.37 19.30
C VAL A 59 -30.31 -2.28 19.89
N ASP A 60 -31.58 -2.58 20.12
CA ASP A 60 -32.47 -1.78 20.95
C ASP A 60 -32.26 -2.18 22.41
N VAL A 61 -31.45 -1.39 23.12
CA VAL A 61 -31.10 -1.69 24.50
C VAL A 61 -32.22 -1.39 25.48
N ARG A 62 -33.26 -0.64 25.07
CA ARG A 62 -34.41 -0.37 25.93
C ARG A 62 -35.41 -1.52 25.87
N ASN A 63 -35.65 -2.07 24.68
CA ASN A 63 -36.61 -3.14 24.47
C ASN A 63 -35.98 -4.55 24.46
N HIS A 64 -34.67 -4.66 24.76
CA HIS A 64 -33.91 -5.92 24.82
C HIS A 64 -34.02 -6.73 23.52
N GLU A 65 -33.79 -6.07 22.39
CA GLU A 65 -34.04 -6.64 21.06
C GLU A 65 -32.86 -6.38 20.11
N ILE A 66 -32.39 -7.42 19.42
CA ILE A 66 -31.52 -7.26 18.24
C ILE A 66 -32.39 -6.89 17.04
N VAL A 67 -32.24 -5.65 16.57
CA VAL A 67 -32.99 -5.12 15.41
C VAL A 67 -32.45 -5.67 14.11
N LEU A 68 -31.12 -5.76 13.95
CA LEU A 68 -30.49 -6.20 12.71
C LEU A 68 -29.09 -6.74 12.98
N MET A 69 -28.76 -7.90 12.38
CA MET A 69 -27.38 -8.37 12.22
C MET A 69 -27.05 -8.54 10.73
N ALA A 70 -25.99 -7.88 10.27
CA ALA A 70 -25.61 -7.87 8.85
C ALA A 70 -24.11 -8.10 8.66
N SER A 71 -23.77 -8.90 7.65
CA SER A 71 -22.39 -9.07 7.16
C SER A 71 -22.33 -8.62 5.71
N HIS A 72 -21.55 -7.57 5.43
CA HIS A 72 -21.33 -7.04 4.09
C HIS A 72 -19.92 -7.30 3.63
N LEU A 73 -19.76 -8.05 2.54
CA LEU A 73 -18.49 -8.39 1.92
C LEU A 73 -18.24 -7.49 0.71
N PHE A 74 -16.97 -7.20 0.46
CA PHE A 74 -16.58 -6.47 -0.74
C PHE A 74 -15.19 -6.87 -1.20
N LYS A 75 -14.96 -6.79 -2.52
CA LYS A 75 -13.62 -7.08 -3.06
C LYS A 75 -12.64 -5.96 -2.71
N SER A 76 -11.66 -6.25 -1.87
CA SER A 76 -10.52 -5.35 -1.62
C SER A 76 -9.82 -4.98 -2.94
N PRO A 77 -9.38 -3.72 -3.13
CA PRO A 77 -8.77 -3.24 -4.39
C PRO A 77 -7.31 -3.70 -4.58
N VAL A 78 -7.03 -4.96 -4.27
CA VAL A 78 -5.72 -5.59 -4.38
C VAL A 78 -5.77 -6.77 -5.35
N VAL A 79 -4.61 -7.14 -5.89
CA VAL A 79 -4.42 -8.29 -6.77
C VAL A 79 -3.46 -9.24 -6.10
N ASP A 80 -3.85 -10.52 -6.07
CA ASP A 80 -2.95 -11.60 -5.69
C ASP A 80 -1.82 -11.68 -6.71
N LYS A 81 -0.57 -11.72 -6.25
CA LYS A 81 0.57 -11.80 -7.16
C LYS A 81 0.66 -13.20 -7.78
N LYS A 82 1.33 -13.30 -8.93
CA LYS A 82 1.58 -14.57 -9.67
C LYS A 82 2.27 -15.65 -8.84
N LYS A 83 2.94 -15.28 -7.74
CA LYS A 83 3.42 -16.20 -6.70
C LYS A 83 2.50 -16.04 -5.50
N ALA A 84 1.94 -17.14 -4.99
CA ALA A 84 0.91 -17.21 -3.93
C ALA A 84 1.31 -16.59 -2.57
N THR A 85 2.47 -15.97 -2.54
CA THR A 85 3.28 -15.83 -1.35
C THR A 85 3.75 -14.37 -1.20
N ALA A 86 3.70 -13.55 -2.27
CA ALA A 86 4.09 -12.14 -2.23
C ALA A 86 2.92 -11.20 -1.88
N ALA A 87 3.20 -10.11 -1.15
CA ALA A 87 2.20 -9.15 -0.69
C ALA A 87 1.27 -8.67 -1.84
N PRO A 88 -0.05 -8.57 -1.60
CA PRO A 88 -1.00 -8.19 -2.64
C PRO A 88 -0.69 -6.79 -3.13
N GLU A 89 -0.65 -6.61 -4.45
CA GLU A 89 -0.41 -5.30 -5.03
C GLU A 89 -1.73 -4.56 -5.22
N SER A 90 -1.82 -3.28 -4.85
CA SER A 90 -3.02 -2.50 -5.16
C SER A 90 -3.27 -2.43 -6.67
N LEU A 91 -4.52 -2.54 -7.11
CA LEU A 91 -4.93 -2.35 -8.51
C LEU A 91 -4.48 -0.99 -9.06
N ALA A 92 -4.42 0.02 -8.19
CA ALA A 92 -3.91 1.36 -8.52
C ALA A 92 -2.41 1.36 -8.84
N SER A 93 -1.61 0.54 -8.15
CA SER A 93 -0.19 0.34 -8.44
C SER A 93 0.02 -0.36 -9.79
N VAL A 94 -0.71 -1.44 -10.06
CA VAL A 94 -0.67 -2.15 -11.35
C VAL A 94 -0.99 -1.18 -12.50
N ARG A 95 -2.07 -0.39 -12.37
CA ARG A 95 -2.45 0.63 -13.36
C ARG A 95 -1.37 1.72 -13.51
N ARG A 96 -0.74 2.13 -12.40
CA ARG A 96 0.35 3.12 -12.39
C ARG A 96 1.57 2.59 -13.13
N GLY A 97 1.95 1.33 -12.90
CA GLY A 97 3.04 0.66 -13.60
C GLY A 97 2.82 0.63 -15.12
N ALA A 98 1.65 0.14 -15.55
CA ALA A 98 1.29 0.11 -16.96
C ALA A 98 1.28 1.51 -17.61
N ARG A 99 0.78 2.53 -16.90
CA ARG A 99 0.81 3.92 -17.37
C ARG A 99 2.24 4.47 -17.47
N SER A 100 3.10 4.11 -16.53
CA SER A 100 4.52 4.51 -16.55
C SER A 100 5.22 3.96 -17.79
N VAL A 101 5.05 2.65 -18.06
CA VAL A 101 5.58 1.99 -19.26
C VAL A 101 5.09 2.67 -20.54
N ARG A 102 3.79 2.94 -20.67
CA ARG A 102 3.23 3.65 -21.83
C ARG A 102 3.84 5.04 -22.03
N ARG A 103 4.03 5.80 -20.94
CA ARG A 103 4.66 7.13 -21.00
C ARG A 103 6.12 7.03 -21.42
N ASN A 104 6.85 6.02 -20.95
CA ASN A 104 8.25 5.81 -21.34
C ASN A 104 8.36 5.46 -22.82
N ILE A 105 7.51 4.55 -23.33
CA ILE A 105 7.43 4.21 -24.77
C ILE A 105 7.11 5.46 -25.60
N MET A 106 6.10 6.24 -25.20
CA MET A 106 5.73 7.47 -25.90
C MET A 106 6.89 8.49 -25.94
N ARG A 107 7.58 8.68 -24.82
CA ARG A 107 8.71 9.62 -24.71
C ARG A 107 9.91 9.16 -25.53
N GLU A 108 10.21 7.87 -25.52
CA GLU A 108 11.25 7.28 -26.37
C GLU A 108 10.90 7.49 -27.86
N GLY A 109 9.64 7.25 -28.25
CA GLY A 109 9.17 7.49 -29.62
C GLY A 109 9.31 8.96 -30.03
N ARG A 110 8.97 9.91 -29.15
CA ARG A 110 9.15 11.35 -29.39
C ARG A 110 10.62 11.73 -29.56
N ARG A 111 11.50 11.23 -28.68
CA ARG A 111 12.95 11.46 -28.78
C ARG A 111 13.52 10.88 -30.07
N LYS A 112 13.12 9.65 -30.46
CA LYS A 112 13.48 9.06 -31.75
C LYS A 112 13.04 9.92 -32.93
N LYS A 113 11.83 10.50 -32.88
CA LYS A 113 11.34 11.42 -33.91
C LYS A 113 12.18 12.69 -33.98
N ALA A 114 12.49 13.30 -32.83
CA ALA A 114 13.30 14.52 -32.77
C ALA A 114 14.74 14.29 -33.25
N ILE A 115 15.36 13.18 -32.87
CA ILE A 115 16.69 12.79 -33.38
C ILE A 115 16.63 12.54 -34.89
N ARG A 116 15.60 11.87 -35.42
CA ARG A 116 15.49 11.72 -36.89
C ARG A 116 15.37 13.06 -37.61
N ALA A 117 14.59 14.00 -37.08
CA ALA A 117 14.51 15.35 -37.63
C ALA A 117 15.89 16.04 -37.62
N ALA A 118 16.60 16.01 -36.48
CA ALA A 118 17.94 16.56 -36.39
C ALA A 118 18.95 15.88 -37.34
N LEU A 119 18.81 14.59 -37.64
CA LEU A 119 19.66 13.92 -38.63
C LEU A 119 19.28 14.30 -40.08
N ALA A 120 17.99 14.51 -40.37
CA ALA A 120 17.52 14.90 -41.68
C ALA A 120 17.88 16.37 -42.00
N ASP A 121 17.79 17.28 -41.03
CA ASP A 121 18.14 18.70 -41.18
C ASP A 121 19.63 18.92 -41.56
N PHE A 122 20.48 17.92 -41.31
CA PHE A 122 21.90 17.91 -41.66
C PHE A 122 22.23 16.90 -42.76
N ASP A 123 21.24 16.42 -43.52
CA ASP A 123 21.39 15.51 -44.66
C ASP A 123 22.07 14.16 -44.33
N LEU A 124 22.05 13.71 -43.07
CA LEU A 124 22.56 12.38 -42.70
C LEU A 124 21.61 11.25 -43.10
N ILE A 125 20.32 11.55 -43.20
CA ILE A 125 19.26 10.61 -43.59
C ILE A 125 18.25 11.31 -44.51
N PRO A 126 17.54 10.57 -45.38
CA PRO A 126 16.39 11.11 -46.11
C PRO A 126 15.27 11.61 -45.18
N ALA A 127 14.55 12.67 -45.56
CA ALA A 127 13.51 13.30 -44.74
C ALA A 127 12.38 12.33 -44.29
N ASP A 128 11.99 11.40 -45.16
CA ASP A 128 10.88 10.45 -44.91
C ASP A 128 11.33 9.12 -44.26
N THR A 129 12.50 9.11 -43.64
CA THR A 129 13.08 7.90 -43.06
C THR A 129 12.32 7.43 -41.81
N ASP A 130 11.95 6.16 -41.78
CA ASP A 130 11.33 5.51 -40.63
C ASP A 130 12.33 4.79 -39.71
N GLY A 131 11.81 4.07 -38.72
CA GLY A 131 12.66 3.32 -37.77
C GLY A 131 13.35 2.10 -38.38
N GLU A 132 12.79 1.51 -39.44
CA GLU A 132 13.33 0.28 -40.06
C GLU A 132 14.63 0.56 -40.80
N TRP A 133 14.78 1.76 -41.37
CA TRP A 133 15.99 2.17 -42.08
C TRP A 133 17.28 2.01 -41.25
N PHE A 134 17.20 2.18 -39.93
CA PHE A 134 18.34 2.06 -39.00
C PHE A 134 18.70 0.61 -38.64
N SER A 135 17.86 -0.37 -39.02
CA SER A 135 18.07 -1.79 -38.75
C SER A 135 19.35 -2.29 -39.43
N ALA A 136 20.04 -3.21 -38.76
CA ALA A 136 21.24 -3.82 -39.31
C ALA A 136 20.90 -4.71 -40.52
N ARG A 137 21.60 -4.48 -41.63
CA ARG A 137 21.59 -5.39 -42.79
C ARG A 137 22.59 -6.54 -42.58
N ARG A 138 22.48 -7.61 -43.37
CA ARG A 138 23.24 -8.87 -43.19
C ARG A 138 24.76 -8.65 -43.22
N ASP A 139 25.23 -7.68 -43.97
CA ASP A 139 26.61 -7.28 -44.22
C ASP A 139 27.09 -6.10 -43.35
N GLU A 140 26.18 -5.49 -42.58
CA GLU A 140 26.50 -4.33 -41.76
C GLU A 140 27.03 -4.70 -40.38
N ARG A 141 27.98 -3.90 -39.88
CA ARG A 141 28.46 -4.03 -38.50
C ARG A 141 27.34 -3.71 -37.51
N THR A 142 27.43 -4.34 -36.35
CA THR A 142 26.58 -4.01 -35.21
C THR A 142 26.94 -2.62 -34.68
N VAL A 143 25.94 -1.92 -34.15
CA VAL A 143 26.10 -0.55 -33.63
C VAL A 143 27.21 -0.43 -32.58
N VAL A 144 27.34 -1.41 -31.68
CA VAL A 144 28.40 -1.40 -30.65
C VAL A 144 29.79 -1.48 -31.27
N ARG A 145 29.96 -2.28 -32.33
CA ARG A 145 31.22 -2.33 -33.09
C ARG A 145 31.48 -1.03 -33.84
N LEU A 146 30.44 -0.38 -34.39
CA LEU A 146 30.57 0.93 -35.03
C LEU A 146 31.01 2.01 -34.04
N ARG A 147 30.39 2.07 -32.85
CA ARG A 147 30.76 2.98 -31.75
C ARG A 147 32.25 2.86 -31.38
N SER A 148 32.75 1.64 -31.23
CA SER A 148 34.17 1.40 -30.95
C SER A 148 35.08 1.80 -32.12
N LYS A 149 34.70 1.51 -33.36
CA LYS A 149 35.52 1.81 -34.55
C LYS A 149 35.57 3.29 -34.87
N ALA A 150 34.54 4.05 -34.53
CA ALA A 150 34.42 5.49 -34.79
C ALA A 150 35.58 6.34 -34.22
N LEU A 151 36.40 5.77 -33.32
CA LEU A 151 37.56 6.45 -32.75
C LEU A 151 38.78 6.50 -33.68
N GLY A 152 38.82 5.67 -34.73
CA GLY A 152 39.94 5.58 -35.67
C GLY A 152 39.53 5.21 -37.10
N TYR A 153 38.24 5.22 -37.40
CA TYR A 153 37.67 4.89 -38.71
C TYR A 153 36.64 5.95 -39.09
N LEU A 154 36.78 6.52 -40.29
CA LEU A 154 35.85 7.51 -40.83
C LEU A 154 34.51 6.85 -41.14
N LEU A 155 33.46 7.23 -40.41
CA LEU A 155 32.11 6.72 -40.58
C LEU A 155 31.43 7.42 -41.77
N ASN A 156 30.68 6.65 -42.56
CA ASN A 156 29.76 7.26 -43.54
C ASN A 156 28.46 7.75 -42.87
N SER A 157 27.65 8.51 -43.60
CA SER A 157 26.38 9.09 -43.09
C SER A 157 25.45 8.05 -42.47
N ARG A 158 25.34 6.87 -43.09
CA ARG A 158 24.49 5.78 -42.60
C ARG A 158 25.04 5.17 -41.31
N GLU A 159 26.34 4.97 -41.20
CA GLU A 159 26.97 4.44 -39.99
C GLU A 159 26.84 5.42 -38.82
N LEU A 160 27.13 6.71 -39.04
CA LEU A 160 26.98 7.76 -38.03
C LEU A 160 25.51 7.88 -37.58
N ALA A 161 24.56 7.92 -38.53
CA ALA A 161 23.13 7.98 -38.23
C ALA A 161 22.66 6.77 -37.41
N ARG A 162 23.14 5.55 -37.71
CA ARG A 162 22.82 4.34 -36.92
C ARG A 162 23.38 4.41 -35.50
N VAL A 163 24.58 4.96 -35.32
CA VAL A 163 25.17 5.17 -33.98
C VAL A 163 24.32 6.16 -33.18
N LEU A 164 24.03 7.34 -33.73
CA LEU A 164 23.26 8.39 -33.07
C LEU A 164 21.82 7.95 -32.76
N TYR A 165 21.13 7.31 -33.71
CA TYR A 165 19.78 6.79 -33.48
C TYR A 165 19.73 5.70 -32.40
N SER A 166 20.79 4.91 -32.23
CA SER A 166 20.82 3.87 -31.20
C SER A 166 20.81 4.42 -29.77
N PHE A 167 21.52 5.53 -29.53
CA PHE A 167 21.55 6.20 -28.24
C PHE A 167 20.18 6.77 -27.87
N ALA A 168 19.32 7.09 -28.84
CA ALA A 168 17.93 7.47 -28.58
C ALA A 168 17.19 6.42 -27.72
N SER A 169 17.47 5.12 -27.93
CA SER A 169 16.87 4.03 -27.15
C SER A 169 17.68 3.66 -25.90
N HIS A 170 18.94 4.06 -25.85
CA HIS A 170 19.94 3.58 -24.89
C HIS A 170 20.79 4.73 -24.32
N ARG A 171 20.14 5.85 -23.97
CA ARG A 171 20.80 7.09 -23.52
C ARG A 171 21.37 7.06 -22.09
N GLY A 172 21.42 5.87 -21.50
CA GLY A 172 21.85 5.69 -20.11
C GLY A 172 20.84 6.12 -19.04
N TYR A 173 21.23 5.86 -17.79
CA TYR A 173 20.56 6.26 -16.56
C TYR A 173 20.73 7.77 -16.32
N ILE A 174 19.68 8.42 -15.83
CA ILE A 174 19.71 9.83 -15.42
C ILE A 174 19.40 9.84 -13.93
N ASP A 175 20.36 10.26 -13.11
CA ASP A 175 20.12 10.35 -11.67
C ASP A 175 19.16 11.51 -11.38
N HIS A 176 18.18 11.24 -10.53
CA HIS A 176 17.20 12.22 -10.05
C HIS A 176 17.27 12.37 -8.52
N GLY A 177 18.36 11.92 -7.89
CA GLY A 177 18.68 12.15 -6.47
C GLY A 177 17.79 11.42 -5.46
N LYS A 178 16.92 10.49 -5.88
CA LYS A 178 15.82 9.99 -5.04
C LYS A 178 15.93 8.55 -4.52
N SER A 179 17.05 7.84 -4.73
CA SER A 179 17.15 6.45 -4.24
C SER A 179 18.57 5.96 -3.99
N ASP A 180 18.89 5.70 -2.73
CA ASP A 180 20.04 4.91 -2.27
C ASP A 180 19.60 3.59 -1.60
N LYS A 181 18.37 3.13 -1.90
CA LYS A 181 17.86 1.84 -1.42
C LYS A 181 18.46 0.69 -2.26
N GLU A 182 18.59 -0.50 -1.67
CA GLU A 182 19.00 -1.76 -2.34
C GLU A 182 17.94 -2.32 -3.32
N ASP A 183 17.14 -1.46 -3.94
CA ASP A 183 16.29 -1.85 -5.06
C ASP A 183 17.11 -1.84 -6.37
N ASP A 184 16.44 -2.06 -7.50
CA ASP A 184 17.10 -2.07 -8.82
C ASP A 184 17.89 -0.77 -9.10
N ALA A 185 17.55 0.36 -8.49
CA ALA A 185 18.28 1.61 -8.67
C ALA A 185 19.66 1.58 -7.99
N GLY A 186 19.77 0.97 -6.79
CA GLY A 186 21.06 0.79 -6.11
C GLY A 186 22.02 -0.11 -6.90
N LYS A 187 21.50 -1.19 -7.50
CA LYS A 187 22.29 -2.08 -8.38
C LYS A 187 22.78 -1.36 -9.63
N VAL A 188 21.94 -0.51 -10.20
CA VAL A 188 22.32 0.36 -11.32
C VAL A 188 23.43 1.32 -10.91
N LYS A 189 23.30 2.07 -9.80
CA LYS A 189 24.34 2.98 -9.31
C LYS A 189 25.68 2.28 -9.07
N LYS A 190 25.67 1.07 -8.50
CA LYS A 190 26.88 0.27 -8.33
C LYS A 190 27.53 -0.09 -9.67
N ALA A 191 26.74 -0.55 -10.64
CA ALA A 191 27.25 -0.87 -11.96
C ALA A 191 27.82 0.37 -12.66
N LEU A 192 27.19 1.54 -12.49
CA LEU A 192 27.71 2.82 -12.99
C LEU A 192 29.07 3.15 -12.38
N ALA A 193 29.22 3.07 -11.06
CA ALA A 193 30.49 3.33 -10.39
C ALA A 193 31.61 2.40 -10.88
N ALA A 194 31.32 1.10 -11.03
CA ALA A 194 32.28 0.14 -11.57
C ALA A 194 32.65 0.45 -13.03
N ASN A 195 31.68 0.86 -13.84
CA ASN A 195 31.92 1.22 -15.24
C ASN A 195 32.69 2.54 -15.39
N HIS A 196 32.50 3.52 -14.49
CA HIS A 196 33.33 4.72 -14.40
C HIS A 196 34.77 4.38 -14.06
N ALA A 197 35.00 3.54 -13.05
CA ALA A 197 36.34 3.08 -12.69
C ALA A 197 37.03 2.38 -13.86
N ALA A 198 36.32 1.47 -14.55
CA ALA A 198 36.85 0.77 -15.71
C ALA A 198 37.22 1.70 -16.89
N LEU A 199 36.55 2.85 -17.04
CA LEU A 199 36.93 3.87 -18.02
C LEU A 199 38.11 4.73 -17.54
N ALA A 200 38.17 5.03 -16.24
CA ALA A 200 39.26 5.81 -15.64
C ALA A 200 40.61 5.07 -15.68
N ASP A 201 40.60 3.74 -15.60
CA ASP A 201 41.80 2.89 -15.71
C ASP A 201 42.49 2.96 -17.09
N GLY A 202 41.93 3.71 -18.06
CA GLY A 202 42.60 4.11 -19.30
C GLY A 202 42.59 3.06 -20.43
N GLY A 203 42.07 1.86 -20.19
CA GLY A 203 42.00 0.79 -21.20
C GLY A 203 41.00 1.03 -22.33
N CYS A 204 40.04 1.95 -22.15
CA CYS A 204 39.03 2.31 -23.15
C CYS A 204 38.73 3.81 -23.10
N LYS A 205 38.67 4.48 -24.25
CA LYS A 205 38.35 5.91 -24.36
C LYS A 205 36.85 6.22 -24.27
N THR A 206 36.00 5.25 -24.58
CA THR A 206 34.53 5.40 -24.55
C THR A 206 33.86 4.15 -24.04
N PHE A 207 32.62 4.29 -23.53
CA PHE A 207 31.85 3.14 -23.07
C PHE A 207 31.49 2.17 -24.21
N GLY A 208 31.27 2.68 -25.44
CA GLY A 208 31.08 1.85 -26.63
C GLY A 208 32.29 0.97 -26.96
N GLN A 209 33.51 1.48 -26.78
CA GLN A 209 34.74 0.70 -26.90
C GLN A 209 34.81 -0.39 -25.82
N TYR A 210 34.49 -0.03 -24.56
CA TYR A 210 34.43 -0.99 -23.46
C TYR A 210 33.44 -2.12 -23.75
N LEU A 211 32.20 -1.79 -24.17
CA LEU A 211 31.16 -2.77 -24.51
C LEU A 211 31.53 -3.70 -25.68
N ALA A 212 32.35 -3.22 -26.63
CA ALA A 212 32.77 -4.04 -27.77
C ALA A 212 33.71 -5.18 -27.37
N GLY A 213 34.45 -5.03 -26.25
CA GLY A 213 35.31 -6.06 -25.67
C GLY A 213 34.58 -7.05 -24.75
N GLN A 214 33.28 -6.86 -24.49
CA GLN A 214 32.52 -7.70 -23.57
C GLN A 214 31.88 -8.91 -24.27
N PRO A 215 31.65 -10.03 -23.55
CA PRO A 215 30.99 -11.22 -24.11
C PRO A 215 29.55 -10.97 -24.55
N ARG A 216 28.93 -9.88 -24.06
CA ARG A 216 27.62 -9.39 -24.51
C ARG A 216 27.53 -7.88 -24.33
N SER A 217 26.64 -7.26 -25.08
CA SER A 217 26.41 -5.81 -25.08
C SER A 217 25.13 -5.36 -24.36
N ARG A 218 24.39 -6.30 -23.73
CA ARG A 218 23.09 -6.06 -23.10
C ARG A 218 23.00 -6.71 -21.73
N ASN A 219 22.31 -6.02 -20.83
CA ASN A 219 21.88 -6.53 -19.54
C ASN A 219 20.91 -7.72 -19.67
N ARG A 220 20.83 -8.53 -18.62
CA ARG A 220 19.85 -9.63 -18.46
C ARG A 220 19.01 -9.36 -17.22
N ALA A 221 17.92 -10.10 -17.05
CA ALA A 221 17.08 -9.94 -15.87
C ALA A 221 17.90 -10.12 -14.58
N GLY A 222 17.92 -9.09 -13.73
CA GLY A 222 18.69 -9.08 -12.48
C GLY A 222 20.17 -8.70 -12.60
N ASP A 223 20.67 -8.45 -13.82
CA ASP A 223 22.07 -8.14 -14.10
C ASP A 223 22.22 -6.79 -14.82
N TYR A 224 22.89 -5.85 -14.16
CA TYR A 224 23.04 -4.46 -14.58
C TYR A 224 24.47 -4.10 -15.01
N SER A 225 25.34 -5.09 -15.22
CA SER A 225 26.79 -4.88 -15.43
C SER A 225 27.11 -3.95 -16.60
N TYR A 226 26.27 -3.91 -17.65
CA TYR A 226 26.48 -3.12 -18.86
C TYR A 226 25.56 -1.90 -18.92
N THR A 227 25.55 -1.12 -17.83
CA THR A 227 24.75 0.11 -17.71
C THR A 227 25.63 1.35 -17.82
N ALA A 228 25.22 2.31 -18.63
CA ALA A 228 25.81 3.65 -18.71
C ALA A 228 24.87 4.68 -18.09
N ASP A 229 25.41 5.79 -17.61
CA ASP A 229 24.62 7.00 -17.36
C ASP A 229 24.63 7.93 -18.59
N ILE A 230 23.83 8.98 -18.50
CA ILE A 230 23.73 9.98 -19.56
C ILE A 230 25.04 10.74 -19.77
N GLY A 231 25.83 10.97 -18.72
CA GLY A 231 27.13 11.64 -18.81
C GLY A 231 28.09 10.83 -19.68
N MET A 232 28.28 9.55 -19.35
CA MET A 232 29.10 8.62 -20.15
C MET A 232 28.65 8.56 -21.62
N THR A 233 27.34 8.66 -21.86
CA THR A 233 26.78 8.65 -23.21
C THR A 233 27.10 9.95 -23.96
N VAL A 234 26.95 11.10 -23.30
CA VAL A 234 27.28 12.42 -23.86
C VAL A 234 28.78 12.52 -24.14
N ASP A 235 29.63 12.07 -23.22
CA ASP A 235 31.08 12.05 -23.38
C ASP A 235 31.50 11.17 -24.56
N GLU A 236 30.87 10.00 -24.73
CA GLU A 236 31.11 9.15 -25.89
C GLU A 236 30.69 9.81 -27.20
N VAL A 237 29.53 10.48 -27.23
CA VAL A 237 29.07 11.22 -28.42
C VAL A 237 30.06 12.32 -28.76
N ARG A 238 30.43 13.17 -27.79
CA ARG A 238 31.42 14.25 -27.98
C ARG A 238 32.76 13.72 -28.47
N THR A 239 33.21 12.60 -27.91
CA THR A 239 34.46 11.94 -28.31
C THR A 239 34.38 11.42 -29.75
N ILE A 240 33.28 10.77 -30.14
CA ILE A 240 33.07 10.30 -31.51
C ILE A 240 33.09 11.49 -32.48
N PHE A 241 32.33 12.54 -32.23
CA PHE A 241 32.29 13.73 -33.08
C PHE A 241 33.67 14.38 -33.23
N THR A 242 34.41 14.51 -32.12
CA THR A 242 35.77 15.06 -32.13
C THR A 242 36.72 14.20 -32.97
N ARG A 243 36.73 12.88 -32.78
CA ARG A 243 37.58 11.97 -33.56
C ARG A 243 37.19 11.93 -35.04
N GLN A 244 35.89 11.98 -35.36
CA GLN A 244 35.44 12.02 -36.75
C GLN A 244 35.91 13.30 -37.45
N ARG A 245 35.88 14.46 -36.77
CA ARG A 245 36.45 15.71 -37.31
C ARG A 245 37.95 15.62 -37.51
N GLU A 246 38.70 15.08 -36.55
CA GLU A 246 40.15 14.85 -36.69
C GLU A 246 40.49 13.93 -37.87
N LEU A 247 39.61 12.98 -38.21
CA LEU A 247 39.74 12.07 -39.36
C LEU A 247 39.24 12.69 -40.69
N GLY A 248 38.83 13.95 -40.70
CA GLY A 248 38.38 14.66 -41.91
C GLY A 248 36.88 14.50 -42.25
N SER A 249 36.03 14.18 -41.28
CA SER A 249 34.58 14.08 -41.51
C SER A 249 33.91 15.45 -41.69
N GLU A 250 33.31 15.67 -42.87
CA GLU A 250 32.51 16.87 -43.17
C GLU A 250 31.11 16.81 -42.55
N ILE A 251 30.59 15.61 -42.28
CA ILE A 251 29.25 15.39 -41.72
C ILE A 251 29.18 15.49 -40.20
N ALA A 252 30.30 15.33 -39.48
CA ALA A 252 30.37 15.40 -38.01
C ALA A 252 30.52 16.85 -37.50
N SER A 253 29.67 17.75 -37.99
CA SER A 253 29.74 19.18 -37.67
C SER A 253 29.45 19.47 -36.19
N LYS A 254 30.02 20.56 -35.67
CA LYS A 254 29.77 21.01 -34.28
C LYS A 254 28.32 21.42 -34.07
N ALA A 255 27.66 21.96 -35.10
CA ALA A 255 26.25 22.33 -35.04
C ALA A 255 25.34 21.10 -34.89
N LEU A 256 25.63 20.01 -35.63
CA LEU A 256 24.91 18.74 -35.48
C LEU A 256 25.14 18.15 -34.08
N GLU A 257 26.37 18.18 -33.58
CA GLU A 257 26.73 17.69 -32.24
C GLU A 257 25.88 18.35 -31.15
N GLU A 258 25.86 19.69 -31.11
CA GLU A 258 25.10 20.44 -30.11
C GLU A 258 23.59 20.21 -30.24
N ARG A 259 23.06 20.23 -31.48
CA ARG A 259 21.63 19.96 -31.71
C ARG A 259 21.26 18.56 -31.25
N TYR A 260 22.08 17.56 -31.57
CA TYR A 260 21.84 16.18 -31.18
C TYR A 260 21.91 15.98 -29.67
N ILE A 261 22.91 16.55 -28.98
CA ILE A 261 23.04 16.46 -27.51
C ILE A 261 21.83 17.08 -26.82
N ALA A 262 21.33 18.22 -27.30
CA ALA A 262 20.13 18.86 -26.77
C ALA A 262 18.91 17.92 -26.85
N GLU A 263 18.69 17.24 -27.98
CA GLU A 263 17.59 16.28 -28.14
C GLU A 263 17.80 14.99 -27.32
N LEU A 264 19.04 14.53 -27.16
CA LEU A 264 19.38 13.33 -26.41
C LEU A 264 19.15 13.51 -24.90
N THR A 265 19.61 14.65 -24.36
CA THR A 265 19.58 15.00 -22.94
C THR A 265 18.25 15.58 -22.49
N TRP A 266 17.35 15.91 -23.43
CA TRP A 266 16.04 16.47 -23.13
C TRP A 266 15.28 15.70 -22.04
N LEU A 267 14.75 16.46 -21.08
CA LEU A 267 13.91 15.98 -19.98
C LEU A 267 12.55 16.67 -20.01
N THR A 268 11.54 15.95 -19.51
CA THR A 268 10.24 16.57 -19.27
C THR A 268 10.36 17.54 -18.12
N ASP A 269 9.97 18.79 -18.35
CA ASP A 269 9.79 19.80 -17.30
C ASP A 269 9.03 19.21 -16.09
N THR A 270 9.66 19.31 -14.92
CA THR A 270 9.15 18.80 -13.65
C THR A 270 8.34 19.83 -12.88
N SER A 271 8.39 21.13 -13.22
CA SER A 271 7.71 22.20 -12.49
C SER A 271 6.20 21.91 -12.31
N LYS A 272 5.53 21.52 -13.39
CA LYS A 272 4.10 21.12 -13.38
C LYS A 272 3.86 19.89 -12.51
N ARG A 273 4.82 18.96 -12.45
CA ARG A 273 4.73 17.75 -11.63
C ARG A 273 4.93 18.09 -10.15
N ASP A 274 5.87 18.96 -9.83
CA ASP A 274 6.15 19.39 -8.47
C ASP A 274 4.98 20.21 -7.95
N ARG A 275 4.41 21.11 -8.75
CA ARG A 275 3.13 21.77 -8.45
C ARG A 275 2.02 20.76 -8.22
N SER A 276 1.83 19.79 -9.12
CA SER A 276 0.82 18.73 -8.93
C SER A 276 1.07 17.90 -7.66
N THR A 277 2.33 17.74 -7.24
CA THR A 277 2.73 17.01 -6.03
C THR A 277 2.48 17.83 -4.78
N TYR A 278 2.77 19.12 -4.81
CA TYR A 278 2.46 20.04 -3.73
C TYR A 278 0.95 20.25 -3.54
N LEU A 279 0.17 20.29 -4.64
CA LEU A 279 -1.30 20.38 -4.57
C LEU A 279 -1.96 19.17 -3.87
N LYS A 280 -1.18 18.12 -3.62
CA LYS A 280 -1.59 16.91 -2.92
C LYS A 280 -1.30 16.94 -1.43
N VAL A 281 -0.54 17.92 -0.95
CA VAL A 281 -0.29 18.16 0.48
C VAL A 281 -1.62 18.54 1.13
N GLY A 282 -1.86 18.02 2.33
CA GLY A 282 -3.08 18.30 3.07
C GLY A 282 -3.21 19.74 3.53
N PHE A 283 -4.41 20.08 3.97
CA PHE A 283 -4.70 21.38 4.58
C PHE A 283 -4.29 21.42 6.05
N CYS A 284 -4.10 22.64 6.55
CA CYS A 284 -3.83 22.97 7.92
C CYS A 284 -4.89 22.36 8.86
N THR A 285 -4.46 21.78 9.97
CA THR A 285 -5.38 21.27 11.01
C THR A 285 -6.16 22.38 11.71
N TYR A 286 -5.62 23.61 11.77
CA TYR A 286 -6.28 24.74 12.41
C TYR A 286 -7.11 25.57 11.43
N LEU A 287 -6.52 25.95 10.31
CA LEU A 287 -7.10 26.93 9.38
C LEU A 287 -7.83 26.31 8.18
N GLY A 288 -7.74 25.00 7.97
CA GLY A 288 -8.43 24.34 6.87
C GLY A 288 -7.97 24.82 5.48
N ALA A 289 -8.86 24.70 4.49
CA ALA A 289 -8.60 25.23 3.15
C ALA A 289 -8.80 26.76 3.14
N PRO A 290 -8.02 27.53 2.35
CA PRO A 290 -7.03 27.09 1.35
C PRO A 290 -5.61 26.84 1.92
N TYR A 291 -5.40 26.99 3.24
CA TYR A 291 -4.09 26.93 3.88
C TYR A 291 -3.47 25.52 3.86
N ARG A 292 -2.43 25.33 3.07
CA ARG A 292 -1.71 24.04 2.98
C ARG A 292 -0.73 23.89 4.14
N ARG A 293 -0.48 22.64 4.53
CA ARG A 293 0.54 22.32 5.53
C ARG A 293 1.93 22.83 5.11
N GLY A 294 2.66 23.39 6.07
CA GLY A 294 4.04 23.88 5.89
C GLY A 294 5.04 22.72 5.87
N ALA A 295 6.23 22.94 5.32
CA ALA A 295 7.29 21.93 5.33
C ALA A 295 7.81 21.68 6.76
N THR A 296 8.15 20.43 7.10
CA THR A 296 8.73 20.12 8.42
C THR A 296 10.16 20.65 8.61
N SER A 297 10.80 21.08 7.53
CA SER A 297 12.13 21.70 7.54
C SER A 297 12.07 23.22 7.62
N THR A 298 10.91 23.82 7.93
CA THR A 298 10.81 25.27 8.18
C THR A 298 11.41 25.59 9.54
N ILE A 299 12.05 26.75 9.64
CA ILE A 299 12.67 27.24 10.87
C ILE A 299 11.58 27.47 11.94
N SER A 300 10.42 28.01 11.56
CA SER A 300 9.29 28.13 12.49
C SER A 300 8.83 26.79 13.06
N PHE A 301 8.83 25.72 12.26
CA PHE A 301 8.48 24.40 12.76
C PHE A 301 9.49 23.91 13.80
N GLU A 302 10.79 24.09 13.54
CA GLU A 302 11.85 23.71 14.49
C GLU A 302 11.75 24.53 15.80
N MET A 303 11.52 25.84 15.71
CA MET A 303 11.32 26.72 16.88
C MET A 303 10.09 26.31 17.71
N VAL A 304 8.94 26.10 17.07
CA VAL A 304 7.71 25.66 17.77
C VAL A 304 7.92 24.30 18.45
N ARG A 305 8.67 23.38 17.83
CA ARG A 305 9.04 22.09 18.44
C ARG A 305 9.98 22.28 19.63
N ALA A 306 10.93 23.21 19.54
CA ALA A 306 11.83 23.55 20.64
C ALA A 306 11.05 24.08 21.85
N HIS A 307 10.20 25.10 21.66
CA HIS A 307 9.34 25.63 22.72
C HIS A 307 8.44 24.55 23.33
N GLN A 308 7.77 23.74 22.50
CA GLN A 308 6.91 22.66 23.00
C GLN A 308 7.70 21.66 23.85
N THR A 309 8.93 21.32 23.46
CA THR A 309 9.78 20.39 24.21
C THR A 309 10.13 20.96 25.58
N LEU A 310 10.51 22.23 25.65
CA LEU A 310 10.82 22.90 26.91
C LEU A 310 9.58 23.08 27.81
N CYS A 311 8.43 23.42 27.23
CA CYS A 311 7.16 23.52 27.96
C CYS A 311 6.73 22.19 28.61
N ASN A 312 6.94 21.08 27.90
CA ASN A 312 6.60 19.74 28.41
C ASN A 312 7.63 19.17 29.38
N THR A 313 8.76 19.86 29.59
CA THR A 313 9.82 19.39 30.49
C THR A 313 9.47 19.72 31.93
N VAL A 314 9.30 18.67 32.73
CA VAL A 314 9.05 18.76 34.17
C VAL A 314 10.31 18.36 34.92
N ILE A 315 10.72 19.18 35.87
CA ILE A 315 11.87 18.98 36.74
C ILE A 315 11.35 18.40 38.05
N LEU A 316 11.97 17.33 38.54
CA LEU A 316 11.71 16.70 39.82
C LEU A 316 12.86 17.08 40.76
N HIS A 317 12.51 17.64 41.91
CA HIS A 317 13.46 18.06 42.92
C HIS A 317 13.68 16.99 43.99
N ALA A 318 14.80 17.09 44.69
CA ALA A 318 15.18 16.15 45.74
C ALA A 318 14.18 16.08 46.91
N ASP A 319 13.45 17.16 47.15
CA ASP A 319 12.39 17.26 48.16
C ASP A 319 11.06 16.59 47.73
N GLY A 320 11.02 16.00 46.54
CA GLY A 320 9.85 15.36 45.96
C GLY A 320 8.87 16.32 45.29
N THR A 321 9.16 17.63 45.29
CA THR A 321 8.38 18.62 44.53
C THR A 321 8.73 18.57 43.04
N SER A 322 7.90 19.22 42.22
CA SER A 322 8.16 19.33 40.79
C SER A 322 7.93 20.75 40.30
N SER A 323 8.80 21.22 39.41
CA SER A 323 8.68 22.51 38.75
C SER A 323 8.74 22.38 37.23
N THR A 324 8.46 23.48 36.54
CA THR A 324 8.60 23.62 35.09
C THR A 324 9.66 24.67 34.78
N ILE A 325 10.26 24.61 33.60
CA ILE A 325 11.23 25.62 33.17
C ILE A 325 10.55 27.00 33.09
N PRO A 326 11.09 28.07 33.72
CA PRO A 326 10.58 29.44 33.61
C PRO A 326 10.47 29.93 32.16
N GLY A 327 9.42 30.69 31.84
CA GLY A 327 9.08 31.03 30.46
C GLY A 327 10.11 31.90 29.75
N ASP A 328 10.67 32.87 30.45
CA ASP A 328 11.80 33.72 30.03
C ASP A 328 13.03 32.89 29.66
N ILE A 329 13.41 31.94 30.51
CA ILE A 329 14.53 31.03 30.26
C ILE A 329 14.25 30.14 29.04
N ARG A 330 13.01 29.66 28.86
CA ARG A 330 12.65 28.87 27.66
C ARG A 330 12.88 29.67 26.38
N ILE A 331 12.45 30.93 26.37
CA ILE A 331 12.56 31.83 25.20
C ILE A 331 14.03 32.12 24.90
N GLU A 332 14.82 32.47 25.92
CA GLU A 332 16.26 32.71 25.78
C GLU A 332 16.98 31.50 25.17
N ILE A 333 16.71 30.30 25.69
CA ILE A 333 17.28 29.06 25.16
C ILE A 333 16.96 28.88 23.68
N VAL A 334 15.71 29.11 23.26
CA VAL A 334 15.34 28.94 21.86
C VAL A 334 16.05 29.97 20.99
N ARG A 335 16.07 31.26 21.37
CA ARG A 335 16.75 32.30 20.57
C ARG A 335 18.23 31.97 20.34
N GLU A 336 18.98 31.62 21.38
CA GLU A 336 20.40 31.26 21.25
C GLU A 336 20.67 30.04 20.37
N LEU A 337 19.73 29.08 20.32
CA LEU A 337 19.87 27.89 19.50
C LEU A 337 19.82 28.21 18.01
N PHE A 338 19.13 29.29 17.65
CA PHE A 338 18.96 29.72 16.27
C PHE A 338 19.91 30.87 15.87
N ASP A 339 20.87 31.28 16.71
CA ASP A 339 21.90 32.24 16.29
C ASP A 339 22.68 31.76 15.04
N VAL A 340 23.13 32.71 14.22
CA VAL A 340 24.00 32.47 13.06
C VAL A 340 25.38 31.94 13.50
N LYS A 341 25.67 30.68 13.19
CA LYS A 341 26.92 29.99 13.57
C LYS A 341 27.40 29.08 12.44
N ARG A 342 28.71 28.98 12.23
CA ARG A 342 29.32 28.07 11.22
C ARG A 342 28.88 26.63 11.37
N SER A 343 28.76 26.19 12.62
CA SER A 343 28.35 24.83 12.98
C SER A 343 27.33 24.92 14.11
N VAL A 344 26.09 24.58 13.80
CA VAL A 344 24.99 24.50 14.77
C VAL A 344 24.97 23.10 15.35
N LYS A 345 24.90 23.00 16.68
CA LYS A 345 24.82 21.71 17.40
C LYS A 345 23.46 21.58 18.09
N PRO A 346 22.90 20.36 18.17
CA PRO A 346 21.68 20.13 18.94
C PRO A 346 21.89 20.42 20.43
N LEU A 347 20.84 20.88 21.11
CA LEU A 347 20.85 21.01 22.57
C LEU A 347 20.69 19.62 23.17
N LYS A 348 21.68 19.14 23.94
CA LYS A 348 21.57 17.90 24.71
C LYS A 348 20.87 18.14 26.05
N TRP A 349 20.26 17.10 26.63
CA TRP A 349 19.65 17.14 27.96
C TRP A 349 20.65 17.57 29.05
N SER A 350 21.88 17.10 28.98
CA SER A 350 23.01 17.55 29.82
C SER A 350 23.35 19.03 29.62
N GLY A 351 23.22 19.54 28.41
CA GLY A 351 23.34 20.97 28.10
C GLY A 351 22.20 21.77 28.72
N LEU A 352 20.97 21.28 28.62
CA LEU A 352 19.80 21.89 29.26
C LEU A 352 19.95 21.91 30.79
N ARG A 353 20.35 20.79 31.41
CA ARG A 353 20.64 20.71 32.85
C ARG A 353 21.61 21.82 33.28
N ARG A 354 22.71 21.98 32.53
CA ARG A 354 23.73 23.00 32.82
C ARG A 354 23.17 24.42 32.71
N ARG A 355 22.37 24.69 31.68
CA ARG A 355 21.71 26.01 31.48
C ARG A 355 20.73 26.34 32.60
N LEU A 356 20.03 25.34 33.12
CA LEU A 356 19.06 25.49 34.21
C LEU A 356 19.72 25.50 35.60
N GLY A 357 21.02 25.24 35.71
CA GLY A 357 21.73 25.21 37.00
C GLY A 357 21.21 24.15 37.97
N LEU A 358 20.68 23.02 37.48
CA LEU A 358 20.04 22.01 38.32
C LEU A 358 21.03 21.28 39.24
N ALA A 359 20.59 20.98 40.47
CA ALA A 359 21.37 20.22 41.43
C ALA A 359 21.53 18.76 40.97
N GLU A 360 22.53 18.05 41.51
CA GLU A 360 22.82 16.65 41.14
C GLU A 360 21.63 15.71 41.43
N CYS A 361 20.89 15.99 42.49
CA CYS A 361 19.71 15.24 42.91
C CYS A 361 18.42 15.62 42.16
N ASP A 362 18.42 16.70 41.38
CA ASP A 362 17.30 17.04 40.50
C ASP A 362 17.30 16.13 39.26
N SER A 363 16.13 15.83 38.72
CA SER A 363 15.99 15.01 37.51
C SER A 363 14.86 15.48 36.60
N PHE A 364 14.88 15.09 35.32
CA PHE A 364 13.76 15.34 34.42
C PHE A 364 12.75 14.20 34.52
N LYS A 365 11.46 14.51 34.71
CA LYS A 365 10.39 13.52 34.88
C LYS A 365 10.35 12.53 33.71
N GLY A 366 10.48 11.24 34.04
CA GLY A 366 10.45 10.16 33.05
C GLY A 366 11.72 10.04 32.21
N ARG A 367 12.83 10.65 32.63
CA ARG A 367 14.13 10.54 31.97
C ARG A 367 15.22 10.10 32.95
N PRO A 368 15.81 8.92 32.78
CA PRO A 368 16.96 8.50 33.57
C PRO A 368 18.23 9.27 33.17
N ALA A 369 19.22 9.34 34.07
CA ALA A 369 20.47 10.09 33.88
C ALA A 369 21.26 9.67 32.62
N GLU A 370 21.17 8.40 32.23
CA GLU A 370 21.77 7.85 31.01
C GLU A 370 21.26 8.52 29.71
N GLU A 371 20.03 9.05 29.72
CA GLU A 371 19.46 9.77 28.58
C GLU A 371 19.98 11.21 28.45
N GLU A 372 20.77 11.72 29.42
CA GLU A 372 21.23 13.12 29.39
C GLU A 372 22.22 13.42 28.27
N LYS A 373 22.88 12.40 27.71
CA LYS A 373 23.79 12.53 26.56
C LYS A 373 23.06 12.72 25.23
N ARG A 374 21.73 12.57 25.22
CA ARG A 374 20.90 12.60 24.02
C ARG A 374 20.40 14.01 23.72
N ASP A 375 20.02 14.22 22.48
CA ASP A 375 19.47 15.49 22.03
C ASP A 375 18.11 15.74 22.70
N CYS A 376 18.02 16.88 23.36
CA CYS A 376 16.79 17.50 23.84
C CYS A 376 16.08 18.21 22.67
N ILE A 377 16.82 19.04 21.93
CA ILE A 377 16.31 19.79 20.77
C ILE A 377 17.28 19.62 19.60
N ALA A 378 16.76 19.26 18.42
CA ALA A 378 17.50 19.11 17.18
C ALA A 378 17.07 20.19 16.16
N LEU A 379 18.02 20.65 15.33
CA LEU A 379 17.90 21.81 14.45
C LEU A 379 18.41 21.53 13.02
N PRO A 380 17.99 20.43 12.37
CA PRO A 380 18.63 19.97 11.14
C PRO A 380 18.49 20.93 9.96
N ALA A 381 17.37 21.63 9.81
CA ALA A 381 17.20 22.60 8.72
C ALA A 381 18.05 23.85 8.95
N TRP A 382 18.05 24.38 10.17
CA TRP A 382 18.91 25.51 10.52
C TRP A 382 20.39 25.18 10.35
N ALA A 383 20.81 23.98 10.75
CA ALA A 383 22.20 23.51 10.60
C ALA A 383 22.64 23.41 9.12
N VAL A 384 21.73 23.02 8.21
CA VAL A 384 22.02 22.95 6.77
C VAL A 384 22.15 24.36 6.17
N LEU A 385 21.26 25.29 6.52
CA LEU A 385 21.39 26.69 6.07
C LEU A 385 22.69 27.30 6.56
N CYS A 386 23.00 27.13 7.85
CA CYS A 386 24.23 27.61 8.44
C CYS A 386 25.48 26.99 7.76
N SER A 387 25.57 25.68 7.67
CA SER A 387 26.78 25.05 7.09
C SER A 387 26.97 25.34 5.61
N GLY A 388 25.87 25.45 4.84
CA GLY A 388 25.92 25.73 3.40
C GLY A 388 26.17 27.18 3.04
N LEU A 389 25.71 28.14 3.86
CA LEU A 389 25.76 29.57 3.52
C LEU A 389 26.80 30.38 4.31
N TYR A 390 27.30 29.88 5.44
CA TYR A 390 28.11 30.69 6.37
C TYR A 390 29.44 31.20 5.79
N GLU A 391 30.12 30.43 4.93
CA GLU A 391 31.44 30.84 4.39
C GLU A 391 31.33 31.91 3.30
N ASN A 392 30.44 31.69 2.34
CA ASN A 392 30.42 32.46 1.09
C ASN A 392 29.20 33.39 0.96
N HIS A 393 28.15 33.19 1.77
CA HIS A 393 26.87 33.92 1.70
C HIS A 393 26.34 34.24 3.11
N ARG A 394 27.22 34.74 3.99
CA ARG A 394 26.90 35.02 5.39
C ARG A 394 25.85 36.12 5.55
N ASP A 395 25.89 37.13 4.70
CA ASP A 395 24.92 38.22 4.63
C ASP A 395 23.51 37.71 4.32
N LEU A 396 23.37 36.78 3.37
CA LEU A 396 22.10 36.09 3.13
C LEU A 396 21.65 35.33 4.38
N LEU A 397 22.54 34.59 5.02
CA LEU A 397 22.22 33.82 6.22
C LEU A 397 21.76 34.72 7.39
N GLU A 398 22.38 35.89 7.59
CA GLU A 398 21.98 36.89 8.57
C GLU A 398 20.60 37.49 8.24
N ARG A 399 20.30 37.77 6.96
CA ARG A 399 18.95 38.19 6.54
C ARG A 399 17.89 37.12 6.82
N LEU A 400 18.20 35.85 6.54
CA LEU A 400 17.27 34.74 6.81
C LEU A 400 17.05 34.51 8.32
N HIS A 401 18.06 34.80 9.15
CA HIS A 401 17.92 34.81 10.61
C HIS A 401 16.97 35.91 11.08
N ASP A 402 17.15 37.14 10.58
CA ASP A 402 16.37 38.30 11.00
C ASP A 402 14.93 38.26 10.44
N HIS A 403 14.75 37.64 9.27
CA HIS A 403 13.48 37.43 8.61
C HIS A 403 13.18 35.93 8.46
N ILE A 404 12.80 35.30 9.58
CA ILE A 404 12.49 33.85 9.65
C ILE A 404 11.43 33.40 8.64
N ASP A 405 10.50 34.28 8.28
CA ASP A 405 9.46 33.97 7.28
C ASP A 405 10.07 33.78 5.87
N ASP A 406 11.16 34.49 5.54
CA ASP A 406 11.92 34.29 4.31
C ASP A 406 12.72 32.98 4.37
N ALA A 407 13.30 32.64 5.52
CA ALA A 407 13.95 31.34 5.75
C ALA A 407 12.96 30.18 5.57
N ASP A 408 11.74 30.32 6.10
CA ASP A 408 10.66 29.36 5.91
C ASP A 408 10.25 29.23 4.44
N ALA A 409 10.26 30.34 3.70
CA ALA A 409 9.98 30.32 2.27
C ALA A 409 11.07 29.58 1.48
N VAL A 410 12.35 29.80 1.79
CA VAL A 410 13.49 29.05 1.22
C VAL A 410 13.37 27.55 1.55
N CYS A 411 13.19 27.19 2.82
CA CYS A 411 13.02 25.79 3.24
C CYS A 411 11.79 25.12 2.61
N SER A 412 10.71 25.87 2.40
CA SER A 412 9.53 25.41 1.69
C SER A 412 9.80 25.21 0.19
N ALA A 413 10.64 26.05 -0.42
CA ALA A 413 11.07 25.90 -1.81
C ALA A 413 11.97 24.67 -2.00
N LEU A 414 12.94 24.46 -1.09
CA LEU A 414 13.78 23.25 -1.04
C LEU A 414 12.91 21.99 -0.93
N THR A 415 11.87 22.01 -0.08
CA THR A 415 10.94 20.87 0.09
C THR A 415 10.00 20.66 -1.10
N PHE A 416 9.72 21.71 -1.87
CA PHE A 416 8.83 21.66 -3.03
C PHE A 416 9.52 21.05 -4.25
N ALA A 417 10.78 21.43 -4.49
CA ALA A 417 11.45 21.22 -5.76
C ALA A 417 12.03 19.80 -5.92
N SER A 418 12.00 19.29 -7.15
CA SER A 418 12.70 18.04 -7.52
C SER A 418 13.85 18.22 -8.51
N SER A 419 14.13 19.46 -8.92
CA SER A 419 15.21 19.85 -9.82
C SER A 419 15.61 21.30 -9.59
N ALA A 420 16.83 21.67 -9.98
CA ALA A 420 17.35 23.03 -9.90
C ALA A 420 16.43 24.04 -10.59
N ALA A 421 15.98 23.75 -11.81
CA ALA A 421 15.05 24.62 -12.54
C ALA A 421 13.70 24.82 -11.80
N SER A 422 13.18 23.79 -11.13
CA SER A 422 11.97 23.93 -10.32
C SER A 422 12.21 24.69 -9.02
N LEU A 423 13.42 24.62 -8.47
CA LEU A 423 13.82 25.34 -7.25
C LEU A 423 13.99 26.83 -7.56
N ALA A 424 14.77 27.18 -8.59
CA ALA A 424 14.93 28.55 -9.08
C ALA A 424 13.57 29.22 -9.33
N GLY A 425 12.66 28.55 -10.06
CA GLY A 425 11.32 29.07 -10.31
C GLY A 425 10.46 29.24 -9.06
N ARG A 426 10.74 28.50 -7.97
CA ARG A 426 10.04 28.64 -6.69
C ARG A 426 10.63 29.73 -5.81
N LEU A 427 11.92 30.01 -5.96
CA LEU A 427 12.67 31.08 -5.29
C LEU A 427 12.45 32.45 -5.94
N ALA A 428 12.10 32.51 -7.23
CA ALA A 428 11.92 33.76 -7.98
C ALA A 428 11.04 34.85 -7.33
N PRO A 429 10.01 34.54 -6.52
CA PRO A 429 9.25 35.57 -5.81
C PRO A 429 9.98 36.19 -4.60
N LEU A 430 11.11 35.62 -4.18
CA LEU A 430 11.93 36.12 -3.06
C LEU A 430 12.93 37.15 -3.58
N ALA A 431 13.26 38.13 -2.74
CA ALA A 431 14.27 39.15 -3.03
C ALA A 431 15.69 38.55 -2.88
N LEU A 432 16.07 37.69 -3.82
CA LEU A 432 17.36 37.00 -3.90
C LEU A 432 18.10 37.39 -5.19
N THR A 433 19.42 37.46 -5.12
CA THR A 433 20.28 37.62 -6.33
C THR A 433 20.48 36.29 -7.05
N ASP A 434 20.91 36.30 -8.31
CA ASP A 434 21.19 35.07 -9.06
C ASP A 434 22.25 34.20 -8.37
N ASP A 435 23.27 34.82 -7.78
CA ASP A 435 24.36 34.13 -7.06
C ASP A 435 23.84 33.46 -5.77
N GLU A 436 22.93 34.12 -5.06
CA GLU A 436 22.25 33.55 -3.88
C GLU A 436 21.32 32.39 -4.25
N VAL A 437 20.65 32.46 -5.41
CA VAL A 437 19.81 31.37 -5.92
C VAL A 437 20.66 30.14 -6.21
N GLU A 438 21.82 30.29 -6.85
CA GLU A 438 22.75 29.18 -7.09
C GLU A 438 23.28 28.58 -5.79
N ALA A 439 23.65 29.41 -4.81
CA ALA A 439 24.05 28.95 -3.48
C ALA A 439 22.96 28.11 -2.78
N ILE A 440 21.69 28.50 -2.91
CA ILE A 440 20.56 27.74 -2.37
C ILE A 440 20.32 26.44 -3.19
N ILE A 441 20.56 26.45 -4.50
CA ILE A 441 20.45 25.25 -5.35
C ILE A 441 21.50 24.20 -4.98
N ASP A 442 22.68 24.62 -4.54
CA ASP A 442 23.75 23.72 -4.09
C ASP A 442 23.45 23.06 -2.73
N LEU A 443 22.48 23.58 -1.97
CA LEU A 443 21.98 22.91 -0.78
C LEU A 443 21.34 21.55 -1.12
N PRO A 444 21.33 20.58 -0.19
CA PRO A 444 20.88 19.22 -0.47
C PRO A 444 19.34 19.10 -0.53
N TYR A 445 18.65 19.83 -1.42
CA TYR A 445 17.18 19.85 -1.56
C TYR A 445 16.57 18.50 -1.96
N SER A 446 17.38 17.56 -2.45
CA SER A 446 16.96 16.18 -2.73
C SER A 446 17.03 15.26 -1.49
N ALA A 447 17.60 15.73 -0.38
CA ALA A 447 17.73 14.96 0.85
C ALA A 447 16.38 14.72 1.54
N ARG A 448 16.33 13.68 2.37
CA ARG A 448 15.11 13.29 3.11
C ARG A 448 14.61 14.40 4.05
N LEU A 449 15.49 15.27 4.52
CA LEU A 449 15.14 16.43 5.35
C LEU A 449 14.05 17.30 4.69
N PHE A 450 14.19 17.55 3.39
CA PHE A 450 13.30 18.41 2.59
C PHE A 450 12.20 17.60 1.88
N SER A 451 11.52 16.69 2.59
CA SER A 451 10.46 15.86 1.99
C SER A 451 9.15 15.80 2.79
N GLY A 452 9.14 16.32 4.01
CA GLY A 452 8.01 16.22 4.95
C GLY A 452 7.19 17.51 5.07
N TYR A 453 5.93 17.36 5.46
CA TYR A 453 5.02 18.47 5.77
C TYR A 453 4.41 18.28 7.16
N ALA A 454 4.30 19.38 7.92
CA ALA A 454 3.71 19.43 9.25
C ALA A 454 2.18 19.25 9.20
N ASN A 455 1.49 19.28 10.35
CA ASN A 455 0.02 19.35 10.39
C ASN A 455 -0.51 20.80 10.32
N ALA A 456 0.34 21.77 10.65
CA ALA A 456 0.05 23.21 10.58
C ALA A 456 0.53 23.81 9.25
N SER A 457 -0.10 24.90 8.80
CA SER A 457 0.40 25.71 7.69
C SER A 457 1.55 26.63 8.12
N PRO A 458 2.31 27.23 7.19
CA PRO A 458 3.30 28.25 7.55
C PRO A 458 2.71 29.37 8.41
N GLU A 459 1.50 29.84 8.08
CA GLU A 459 0.83 30.92 8.83
C GLU A 459 0.49 30.48 10.26
N ALA A 460 -0.04 29.26 10.44
CA ALA A 460 -0.31 28.75 11.78
C ALA A 460 0.98 28.50 12.59
N LEU A 461 2.08 28.12 11.91
CA LEU A 461 3.39 27.99 12.57
C LEU A 461 3.94 29.35 12.99
N GLN A 462 3.77 30.38 12.15
CA GLN A 462 4.14 31.77 12.46
C GLN A 462 3.36 32.30 13.67
N MET A 463 2.05 32.07 13.73
CA MET A 463 1.20 32.44 14.87
C MET A 463 1.65 31.74 16.16
N LEU A 464 1.91 30.43 16.10
CA LEU A 464 2.41 29.67 17.25
C LEU A 464 3.79 30.17 17.69
N ARG A 465 4.72 30.37 16.76
CA ARG A 465 6.07 30.91 17.03
C ARG A 465 5.96 32.23 17.78
N GLY A 466 5.18 33.18 17.26
CA GLY A 466 4.97 34.48 17.92
C GLY A 466 4.32 34.37 19.29
N THR A 467 3.37 33.44 19.48
CA THR A 467 2.70 33.23 20.77
C THR A 467 3.65 32.65 21.83
N PHE A 468 4.60 31.80 21.42
CA PHE A 468 5.59 31.23 22.34
C PHE A 468 6.64 32.23 22.84
N GLU A 469 6.70 33.44 22.27
CA GLU A 469 7.51 34.56 22.80
C GLU A 469 6.89 35.22 24.04
N ASP A 470 5.67 34.82 24.44
CA ASP A 470 5.09 35.20 25.72
C ASP A 470 5.52 34.22 26.83
N PRO A 471 6.23 34.66 27.88
CA PRO A 471 6.70 33.78 28.96
C PRO A 471 5.56 33.10 29.74
N ARG A 472 4.33 33.63 29.66
CA ARG A 472 3.15 33.05 30.32
C ARG A 472 2.64 31.79 29.63
N VAL A 473 3.01 31.56 28.37
CA VAL A 473 2.57 30.39 27.59
C VAL A 473 3.36 29.17 28.01
N THR A 474 2.69 28.25 28.71
CA THR A 474 3.32 27.06 29.33
C THR A 474 3.03 25.75 28.60
N SER A 475 2.19 25.76 27.57
CA SER A 475 1.85 24.55 26.82
C SER A 475 1.43 24.88 25.38
N LEU A 476 1.51 23.88 24.50
CA LEU A 476 0.96 24.02 23.14
C LEU A 476 -0.54 24.29 23.15
N ARG A 477 -1.30 23.71 24.09
CA ARG A 477 -2.74 23.95 24.21
C ARG A 477 -3.02 25.43 24.51
N GLN A 478 -2.27 26.00 25.45
CA GLN A 478 -2.38 27.43 25.76
C GLN A 478 -2.00 28.28 24.54
N ALA A 479 -0.91 27.93 23.85
CA ALA A 479 -0.52 28.64 22.62
C ALA A 479 -1.60 28.55 21.53
N GLU A 480 -2.26 27.40 21.37
CA GLU A 480 -3.40 27.24 20.45
C GLU A 480 -4.58 28.12 20.85
N GLU A 481 -4.90 28.22 22.15
CA GLU A 481 -6.00 29.04 22.68
C GLU A 481 -5.71 30.54 22.54
N ASP A 482 -4.50 30.98 22.91
CA ASP A 482 -4.07 32.39 22.91
C ASP A 482 -3.86 32.93 21.49
N SER A 483 -3.41 32.09 20.56
CA SER A 483 -3.29 32.45 19.15
C SER A 483 -4.64 32.47 18.41
N GLY A 484 -5.73 32.00 19.01
CA GLY A 484 -7.02 31.82 18.35
C GLY A 484 -7.13 30.57 17.46
N LEU A 485 -6.06 29.76 17.35
CA LEU A 485 -6.03 28.56 16.51
C LEU A 485 -6.94 27.45 17.05
N ALA A 486 -7.15 27.36 18.36
CA ALA A 486 -8.07 26.39 18.96
C ALA A 486 -9.52 26.64 18.52
N GLN A 487 -9.93 27.91 18.52
CA GLN A 487 -11.24 28.39 18.10
C GLN A 487 -11.41 28.21 16.60
N ALA A 488 -10.39 28.58 15.80
CA ALA A 488 -10.40 28.34 14.34
C ALA A 488 -10.58 26.84 14.01
N ARG A 489 -9.88 25.96 14.73
CA ARG A 489 -10.03 24.50 14.58
C ARG A 489 -11.44 24.03 14.94
N ALA A 490 -12.04 24.59 15.99
CA ALA A 490 -13.40 24.25 16.41
C ALA A 490 -14.43 24.70 15.35
N MET A 491 -14.33 25.93 14.85
CA MET A 491 -15.19 26.44 13.78
C MET A 491 -15.08 25.60 12.51
N LEU A 492 -13.86 25.22 12.11
CA LEU A 492 -13.64 24.34 10.96
C LEU A 492 -14.26 22.94 11.15
N ALA A 493 -14.29 22.43 12.39
CA ALA A 493 -14.97 21.18 12.70
C ALA A 493 -16.50 21.34 12.61
N GLU A 494 -17.05 22.48 13.02
CA GLU A 494 -18.48 22.80 12.88
C GLU A 494 -18.90 23.02 11.42
N GLU A 495 -18.08 23.67 10.59
CA GLU A 495 -18.31 23.81 9.14
C GLU A 495 -18.34 22.45 8.41
N ARG A 496 -17.63 21.45 8.95
CA ARG A 496 -17.68 20.06 8.48
C ARG A 496 -18.86 19.28 9.05
N GLY A 497 -19.57 19.86 10.02
CA GLY A 497 -20.72 19.30 10.72
C GLY A 497 -21.90 19.03 9.79
N GLY A 498 -22.62 17.94 10.08
CA GLY A 498 -23.93 17.54 9.54
C GLY A 498 -24.19 17.87 8.07
N SER A 499 -24.20 16.85 7.21
CA SER A 499 -24.78 17.03 5.87
C SER A 499 -26.21 17.58 5.95
N ALA A 500 -26.58 18.43 4.99
CA ALA A 500 -27.93 18.99 4.93
C ALA A 500 -29.03 17.91 4.86
N ASP A 501 -28.69 16.71 4.39
CA ASP A 501 -29.59 15.56 4.28
C ASP A 501 -29.56 14.62 5.49
N GLY A 502 -28.75 14.91 6.52
CA GLY A 502 -28.58 14.08 7.71
C GLY A 502 -27.84 12.76 7.49
N LEU A 503 -27.24 12.56 6.31
CA LEU A 503 -26.49 11.35 5.94
C LEU A 503 -24.99 11.54 5.99
N LEU A 504 -24.23 10.49 6.30
CA LEU A 504 -22.78 10.55 6.32
C LEU A 504 -22.22 10.95 4.93
N CYS A 505 -21.41 12.02 4.90
CA CYS A 505 -20.71 12.50 3.69
C CYS A 505 -19.69 11.46 3.19
N ALA A 506 -19.01 11.65 2.06
CA ALA A 506 -17.97 10.71 1.64
C ALA A 506 -16.66 10.92 2.42
N PHE A 507 -15.97 9.83 2.79
CA PHE A 507 -14.70 9.92 3.51
C PHE A 507 -13.62 10.66 2.72
N SER A 508 -13.66 10.58 1.38
CA SER A 508 -12.76 11.34 0.50
C SER A 508 -12.98 12.85 0.56
N ASP A 509 -14.19 13.29 0.89
CA ASP A 509 -14.53 14.71 1.00
C ASP A 509 -14.10 15.22 2.37
N TYR A 510 -14.24 14.38 3.40
CA TYR A 510 -13.77 14.63 4.76
C TYR A 510 -12.24 14.63 4.89
N ASP A 511 -11.55 13.62 4.32
CA ASP A 511 -10.08 13.54 4.25
C ASP A 511 -9.60 13.37 2.80
N PRO A 512 -9.48 14.47 2.03
CA PRO A 512 -9.00 14.44 0.65
C PRO A 512 -7.53 14.03 0.51
N THR A 513 -6.81 13.90 1.63
CA THR A 513 -5.41 13.47 1.67
C THR A 513 -5.29 11.95 1.69
N CYS A 514 -6.33 11.24 2.14
CA CYS A 514 -6.35 9.79 2.15
C CYS A 514 -6.33 9.23 0.72
N ARG A 515 -5.28 8.47 0.40
CA ARG A 515 -5.06 7.88 -0.92
C ARG A 515 -4.93 6.38 -0.92
N ASN A 516 -5.08 5.76 0.24
CA ASN A 516 -5.08 4.32 0.32
C ASN A 516 -6.42 3.81 -0.28
N PRO A 517 -6.41 3.17 -1.46
CA PRO A 517 -7.65 2.72 -2.09
C PRO A 517 -8.38 1.67 -1.24
N VAL A 518 -7.66 0.92 -0.39
CA VAL A 518 -8.26 -0.07 0.53
C VAL A 518 -9.12 0.66 1.56
N VAL A 519 -8.57 1.68 2.21
CA VAL A 519 -9.29 2.51 3.19
C VAL A 519 -10.49 3.21 2.54
N LEU A 520 -10.30 3.82 1.36
CA LEU A 520 -11.39 4.48 0.65
C LEU A 520 -12.53 3.51 0.27
N ARG A 521 -12.21 2.26 -0.08
CA ARG A 521 -13.24 1.25 -0.39
C ARG A 521 -13.98 0.78 0.85
N ALA A 522 -13.27 0.52 1.94
CA ALA A 522 -13.87 0.09 3.20
C ALA A 522 -14.76 1.19 3.79
N THR A 523 -14.26 2.42 3.89
CA THR A 523 -15.05 3.58 4.34
C THR A 523 -16.25 3.88 3.44
N ALA A 524 -16.14 3.67 2.12
CA ALA A 524 -17.30 3.77 1.23
C ALA A 524 -18.37 2.70 1.51
N GLN A 525 -17.99 1.48 1.91
CA GLN A 525 -18.97 0.47 2.33
C GLN A 525 -19.60 0.83 3.68
N VAL A 526 -18.81 1.28 4.66
CA VAL A 526 -19.33 1.77 5.94
C VAL A 526 -20.34 2.90 5.72
N ARG A 527 -20.03 3.89 4.87
CA ARG A 527 -20.96 4.95 4.49
C ARG A 527 -22.28 4.40 3.95
N ARG A 528 -22.22 3.42 3.05
CA ARG A 528 -23.42 2.81 2.47
C ARG A 528 -24.27 2.15 3.56
N MET A 529 -23.65 1.35 4.42
CA MET A 529 -24.37 0.68 5.52
C MET A 529 -24.96 1.69 6.49
N VAL A 530 -24.17 2.64 7.00
CA VAL A 530 -24.64 3.68 7.94
C VAL A 530 -25.76 4.52 7.33
N ASN A 531 -25.63 4.96 6.07
CA ASN A 531 -26.68 5.75 5.42
C ASN A 531 -27.94 4.91 5.13
N SER A 532 -27.81 3.62 4.87
CA SER A 532 -28.96 2.72 4.75
C SER A 532 -29.65 2.52 6.09
N VAL A 533 -28.89 2.41 7.20
CA VAL A 533 -29.44 2.37 8.56
C VAL A 533 -30.21 3.65 8.85
N ILE A 534 -29.62 4.83 8.59
CA ILE A 534 -30.27 6.12 8.84
C ILE A 534 -31.58 6.24 8.07
N ARG A 535 -31.63 5.76 6.82
CA ARG A 535 -32.86 5.77 6.01
C ARG A 535 -33.94 4.81 6.52
N HIS A 536 -33.56 3.62 6.99
CA HIS A 536 -34.53 2.59 7.41
C HIS A 536 -34.96 2.70 8.87
N TYR A 537 -34.05 3.08 9.78
CA TYR A 537 -34.26 3.04 11.22
C TYR A 537 -34.06 4.39 11.91
N GLY A 538 -33.54 5.40 11.20
CA GLY A 538 -33.10 6.67 11.79
C GLY A 538 -31.65 6.64 12.28
N LEU A 539 -31.17 7.78 12.78
CA LEU A 539 -29.81 7.91 13.33
C LEU A 539 -29.70 7.09 14.63
N PRO A 540 -28.75 6.14 14.75
CA PRO A 540 -28.51 5.45 16.01
C PRO A 540 -28.07 6.42 17.12
N ASP A 541 -28.53 6.21 18.35
CA ASP A 541 -28.15 7.02 19.50
C ASP A 541 -26.66 6.89 19.84
N VAL A 542 -26.11 5.68 19.67
CA VAL A 542 -24.69 5.40 19.90
C VAL A 542 -24.12 4.53 18.79
N ILE A 543 -22.95 4.91 18.27
CA ILE A 543 -22.18 4.11 17.31
C ILE A 543 -20.86 3.68 17.94
N ARG A 544 -20.59 2.38 17.95
CA ARG A 544 -19.34 1.79 18.43
C ARG A 544 -18.59 1.16 17.27
N VAL A 545 -17.30 1.48 17.16
CA VAL A 545 -16.44 1.02 16.08
C VAL A 545 -15.26 0.26 16.68
N GLU A 546 -14.97 -0.92 16.15
CA GLU A 546 -13.73 -1.61 16.52
C GLU A 546 -12.49 -0.87 16.00
N VAL A 547 -11.56 -0.60 16.91
CA VAL A 547 -10.23 -0.10 16.63
C VAL A 547 -9.19 -1.20 16.88
N ALA A 548 -8.21 -1.31 15.98
CA ALA A 548 -7.01 -2.13 16.18
C ALA A 548 -6.03 -1.46 17.18
N ARG A 549 -6.54 -0.89 18.28
CA ARG A 549 -5.74 -0.46 19.43
C ARG A 549 -5.60 -1.63 20.39
N ASP A 550 -4.36 -1.91 20.81
CA ASP A 550 -4.11 -2.80 21.94
C ASP A 550 -4.78 -2.22 23.20
N LEU A 551 -5.28 -3.08 24.08
CA LEU A 551 -5.71 -2.67 25.42
C LEU A 551 -4.55 -1.97 26.16
N LYS A 552 -4.87 -1.10 27.13
CA LYS A 552 -3.84 -0.43 27.94
C LYS A 552 -2.93 -1.50 28.56
N ARG A 553 -1.65 -1.43 28.19
CA ARG A 553 -0.60 -2.31 28.73
C ARG A 553 -0.44 -2.05 30.23
N SER A 554 -0.20 -3.11 31.00
CA SER A 554 0.10 -2.97 32.43
C SER A 554 1.36 -2.12 32.66
N LYS A 555 1.59 -1.63 33.89
CA LYS A 555 2.81 -0.87 34.22
C LYS A 555 4.07 -1.65 33.84
N HIS A 556 4.11 -2.94 34.18
CA HIS A 556 5.20 -3.85 33.84
C HIS A 556 5.38 -4.03 32.32
N GLU A 557 4.28 -4.18 31.57
CA GLU A 557 4.36 -4.28 30.11
C GLU A 557 4.82 -2.98 29.44
N ARG A 558 4.45 -1.81 29.99
CA ARG A 558 4.96 -0.51 29.55
C ARG A 558 6.46 -0.36 29.80
N GLU A 559 6.93 -0.81 30.96
CA GLU A 559 8.35 -0.84 31.31
C GLU A 559 9.14 -1.74 30.36
N ILE A 560 8.67 -2.96 30.08
CA ILE A 560 9.30 -3.87 29.09
C ILE A 560 9.38 -3.23 27.70
N VAL A 561 8.32 -2.52 27.28
CA VAL A 561 8.27 -1.87 25.97
C VAL A 561 9.19 -0.65 25.93
N ALA A 562 9.23 0.14 27.00
CA ALA A 562 10.13 1.27 27.15
C ALA A 562 11.60 0.80 27.14
N GLU A 563 11.93 -0.24 27.90
CA GLU A 563 13.24 -0.90 27.90
C GLU A 563 13.62 -1.41 26.50
N SER A 564 12.72 -2.12 25.82
CA SER A 564 12.96 -2.58 24.46
C SER A 564 13.15 -1.43 23.46
N ASN A 565 12.43 -0.32 23.62
CA ASN A 565 12.59 0.87 22.79
C ASN A 565 13.91 1.60 23.09
N ARG A 566 14.34 1.69 24.36
CA ARG A 566 15.63 2.24 24.77
C ARG A 566 16.79 1.42 24.20
N ALA A 567 16.79 0.11 24.39
CA ALA A 567 17.82 -0.78 23.84
C ALA A 567 17.93 -0.68 22.30
N ARG A 568 16.79 -0.56 21.59
CA ARG A 568 16.78 -0.33 20.13
C ARG A 568 17.39 1.01 19.73
N LEU A 569 17.18 2.01 20.54
CA LEU A 569 17.60 3.38 20.30
C LEU A 569 19.10 3.54 20.58
N GLU A 570 19.60 2.95 21.66
CA GLU A 570 21.02 2.83 21.95
C GLU A 570 21.76 2.06 20.85
N LEU A 571 21.20 0.95 20.38
CA LEU A 571 21.74 0.21 19.25
C LEU A 571 21.80 1.06 17.98
N ASN A 572 20.78 1.89 17.72
CA ASN A 572 20.78 2.81 16.58
C ASN A 572 21.88 3.86 16.71
N GLU A 573 21.99 4.49 17.88
CA GLU A 573 22.97 5.56 18.13
C GLU A 573 24.41 5.03 18.10
N GLN A 574 24.65 3.86 18.67
CA GLN A 574 25.95 3.22 18.59
C GLN A 574 26.29 2.85 17.13
N ALA A 575 25.34 2.27 16.39
CA ALA A 575 25.54 1.97 14.98
C ALA A 575 25.85 3.24 14.16
N LYS A 576 25.16 4.36 14.41
CA LYS A 576 25.48 5.64 13.77
C LYS A 576 26.91 6.09 14.08
N ARG A 577 27.35 6.03 15.35
CA ARG A 577 28.71 6.41 15.74
C ARG A 577 29.76 5.56 15.04
N ASP A 578 29.57 4.24 15.03
CA ASP A 578 30.48 3.31 14.38
C ASP A 578 30.60 3.63 12.87
N ILE A 579 29.48 3.99 12.22
CA ILE A 579 29.46 4.39 10.80
C ILE A 579 30.18 5.73 10.59
N ILE A 580 29.91 6.72 11.43
CA ILE A 580 30.52 8.05 11.35
C ILE A 580 32.03 7.96 11.49
N GLU A 581 32.50 7.25 12.53
CA GLU A 581 33.92 7.05 12.80
C GLU A 581 34.60 6.28 11.67
N PHE A 582 33.96 5.21 11.18
CA PHE A 582 34.53 4.36 10.15
C PHE A 582 34.59 5.02 8.77
N LEU A 583 33.54 5.75 8.37
CA LEU A 583 33.44 6.39 7.05
C LEU A 583 33.95 7.85 7.04
N GLY A 584 34.32 8.41 8.19
CA GLY A 584 34.75 9.81 8.31
C GLY A 584 33.64 10.80 7.99
N LEU A 585 32.39 10.50 8.36
CA LEU A 585 31.25 11.38 8.09
C LEU A 585 31.24 12.58 9.07
N PRO A 586 30.69 13.74 8.66
CA PRO A 586 30.64 14.92 9.53
C PRO A 586 29.63 14.76 10.69
N ASP A 587 28.49 14.10 10.46
CA ASP A 587 27.43 13.89 11.47
C ASP A 587 26.47 12.73 11.11
N ASP A 588 25.44 12.53 11.92
CA ASP A 588 24.46 11.46 11.75
C ASP A 588 23.40 11.71 10.66
N HIS A 589 23.24 12.95 10.17
CA HIS A 589 22.35 13.27 9.05
C HIS A 589 22.88 12.69 7.74
N HIS A 590 24.20 12.47 7.67
CA HIS A 590 24.88 11.85 6.53
C HIS A 590 24.87 10.32 6.60
N VAL A 591 24.45 9.71 7.72
CA VAL A 591 24.36 8.26 7.88
C VAL A 591 23.22 7.69 7.04
N ARG A 592 23.56 6.79 6.12
CA ARG A 592 22.56 6.14 5.26
C ARG A 592 21.76 5.11 6.05
N GLY A 593 20.45 5.03 5.77
CA GLY A 593 19.57 4.08 6.46
C GLY A 593 19.91 2.60 6.23
N ARG A 594 20.61 2.28 5.13
CA ARG A 594 21.14 0.95 4.83
C ARG A 594 22.28 0.60 5.79
N ASP A 595 23.28 1.45 5.88
CA ASP A 595 24.47 1.24 6.70
C ASP A 595 24.05 1.09 8.17
N LEU A 596 23.09 1.91 8.61
CA LEU A 596 22.47 1.77 9.92
C LEU A 596 21.83 0.39 10.12
N ALA A 597 21.10 -0.15 9.13
CA ALA A 597 20.50 -1.46 9.24
C ALA A 597 21.54 -2.60 9.27
N LEU A 598 22.61 -2.49 8.46
CA LEU A 598 23.71 -3.46 8.41
C LEU A 598 24.45 -3.52 9.74
N VAL A 599 24.91 -2.38 10.24
CA VAL A 599 25.69 -2.32 11.50
C VAL A 599 24.85 -2.77 12.70
N LYS A 600 23.56 -2.44 12.74
CA LYS A 600 22.66 -2.95 13.80
C LYS A 600 22.60 -4.47 13.83
N LEU A 601 22.39 -5.10 12.67
CA LEU A 601 22.32 -6.56 12.57
C LEU A 601 23.69 -7.21 12.81
N TYR A 602 24.77 -6.57 12.37
CA TYR A 602 26.14 -6.98 12.64
C TYR A 602 26.40 -7.09 14.14
N ARG A 603 26.09 -6.03 14.90
CA ARG A 603 26.26 -6.00 16.36
C ARG A 603 25.35 -7.02 17.04
N GLU A 604 24.08 -7.07 16.61
CA GLU A 604 23.11 -8.02 17.15
C GLU A 604 23.60 -9.48 17.03
N GLN A 605 24.31 -9.81 15.96
CA GLN A 605 24.78 -11.16 15.66
C GLN A 605 26.21 -11.44 16.10
N GLY A 606 26.86 -10.49 16.79
CA GLY A 606 28.27 -10.60 17.18
C GLY A 606 29.22 -10.72 15.98
N GLY A 607 28.90 -10.06 14.87
CA GLY A 607 29.71 -10.05 13.65
C GLY A 607 29.77 -11.40 12.93
N LYS A 608 28.77 -12.27 13.11
CA LYS A 608 28.72 -13.59 12.47
C LYS A 608 27.51 -13.74 11.55
N ASP A 609 27.68 -14.48 10.49
CA ASP A 609 26.60 -14.98 9.66
C ASP A 609 25.81 -16.03 10.45
N PRO A 610 24.49 -15.83 10.69
CA PRO A 610 23.72 -16.74 11.52
C PRO A 610 23.57 -18.13 10.89
N TYR A 611 23.57 -18.22 9.56
CA TYR A 611 23.36 -19.47 8.84
C TYR A 611 24.60 -20.36 8.88
N THR A 612 25.77 -19.80 8.67
CA THR A 612 27.03 -20.55 8.57
C THR A 612 27.91 -20.45 9.81
N GLY A 613 27.73 -19.43 10.65
CA GLY A 613 28.62 -19.11 11.76
C GLY A 613 29.93 -18.39 11.35
N ALA A 614 30.13 -18.15 10.06
CA ALA A 614 31.32 -17.47 9.53
C ALA A 614 31.40 -16.02 10.03
N GLY A 615 32.62 -15.53 10.27
CA GLY A 615 32.84 -14.12 10.61
C GLY A 615 32.50 -13.20 9.44
N ILE A 616 31.83 -12.10 9.74
CA ILE A 616 31.58 -10.99 8.83
C ILE A 616 32.62 -9.92 9.16
N ASP A 617 33.42 -9.54 8.17
CA ASP A 617 34.36 -8.44 8.28
C ASP A 617 33.61 -7.10 8.22
N PHE A 618 33.81 -6.26 9.24
CA PHE A 618 33.09 -4.99 9.39
C PHE A 618 33.41 -4.00 8.27
N ARG A 619 34.68 -3.90 7.88
CA ARG A 619 35.17 -3.01 6.80
C ARG A 619 34.57 -3.44 5.48
N ARG A 620 34.70 -4.72 5.14
CA ARG A 620 34.16 -5.27 3.89
C ARG A 620 32.65 -5.20 3.83
N MET A 621 31.94 -5.34 4.96
CA MET A 621 30.48 -5.16 5.02
C MET A 621 30.05 -3.75 4.57
N LEU A 622 30.78 -2.71 4.98
CA LEU A 622 30.46 -1.32 4.66
C LEU A 622 31.01 -0.88 3.29
N GLU A 623 32.25 -1.26 2.97
CA GLU A 623 32.97 -0.82 1.76
C GLU A 623 32.73 -1.73 0.55
N GLU A 624 32.66 -3.06 0.74
CA GLU A 624 32.52 -4.03 -0.36
C GLU A 624 31.05 -4.43 -0.58
N HIS A 625 30.41 -3.77 -1.54
CA HIS A 625 29.02 -4.10 -1.89
C HIS A 625 28.85 -5.55 -2.36
N GLY A 626 27.99 -6.30 -1.70
CA GLY A 626 27.74 -7.71 -2.00
C GLY A 626 28.64 -8.69 -1.25
N TYR A 627 29.41 -8.22 -0.26
CA TYR A 627 30.04 -9.10 0.73
C TYR A 627 29.00 -9.70 1.69
N ALA A 628 28.14 -8.86 2.27
CA ALA A 628 27.03 -9.24 3.14
C ALA A 628 25.72 -8.56 2.73
N GLU A 629 24.60 -9.22 3.01
CA GLU A 629 23.24 -8.79 2.65
C GLU A 629 22.30 -8.97 3.84
N ILE A 630 21.24 -8.15 3.89
CA ILE A 630 20.13 -8.37 4.83
C ILE A 630 19.17 -9.37 4.20
N ASP A 631 19.15 -10.59 4.71
CA ASP A 631 18.20 -11.62 4.33
C ASP A 631 16.96 -11.61 5.24
N HIS A 632 15.85 -12.03 4.66
CA HIS A 632 14.65 -12.34 5.40
C HIS A 632 14.64 -13.81 5.78
N ILE A 633 14.77 -14.08 7.08
CA ILE A 633 14.84 -15.44 7.66
C ILE A 633 13.75 -16.32 7.04
N LEU A 634 12.50 -15.92 7.23
CA LEU A 634 11.39 -16.47 6.48
C LEU A 634 11.17 -15.59 5.25
N PRO A 635 11.06 -16.16 4.04
CA PRO A 635 10.92 -15.34 2.84
C PRO A 635 9.74 -14.38 2.95
N VAL A 636 9.96 -13.07 2.78
CA VAL A 636 8.86 -12.06 2.73
C VAL A 636 7.86 -12.43 1.67
N SER A 637 8.39 -12.96 0.57
CA SER A 637 7.57 -13.47 -0.49
C SER A 637 6.81 -14.72 -0.09
N ARG A 638 6.70 -15.16 1.18
CA ARG A 638 5.84 -16.24 1.71
C ARG A 638 5.14 -15.90 3.01
N THR A 639 5.76 -15.10 3.88
CA THR A 639 5.18 -14.73 5.18
C THR A 639 4.71 -13.28 5.23
N CYS A 640 5.11 -12.47 4.24
CA CYS A 640 5.08 -11.01 4.27
C CYS A 640 5.80 -10.39 5.50
N ASP A 641 6.69 -11.14 6.15
CA ASP A 641 7.38 -10.67 7.35
C ASP A 641 8.56 -9.75 7.08
N ASP A 642 8.29 -8.46 6.96
CA ASP A 642 9.34 -7.43 6.94
C ASP A 642 9.73 -6.94 8.34
N SER A 643 9.25 -7.59 9.42
CA SER A 643 9.63 -7.19 10.77
C SER A 643 11.12 -7.42 11.04
N GLN A 644 11.69 -6.63 11.95
CA GLN A 644 13.10 -6.77 12.35
C GLN A 644 13.44 -8.16 12.87
N ALA A 645 12.48 -8.84 13.54
CA ALA A 645 12.64 -10.21 14.00
C ALA A 645 12.72 -11.24 12.86
N ASN A 646 12.48 -10.83 11.62
CA ASN A 646 12.62 -11.66 10.44
C ASN A 646 13.80 -11.23 9.55
N LYS A 647 14.65 -10.30 9.99
CA LYS A 647 15.82 -9.84 9.23
C LYS A 647 17.10 -10.30 9.88
N VAL A 648 18.05 -10.78 9.08
CA VAL A 648 19.41 -11.12 9.50
C VAL A 648 20.43 -10.59 8.52
N LEU A 649 21.62 -10.27 9.00
CA LEU A 649 22.77 -9.99 8.15
C LEU A 649 23.49 -11.31 7.87
N CYS A 650 23.63 -11.71 6.62
CA CYS A 650 24.38 -12.91 6.26
C CYS A 650 25.33 -12.63 5.11
N LEU A 651 26.27 -13.53 4.85
CA LEU A 651 27.09 -13.45 3.65
C LEU A 651 26.19 -13.62 2.43
N THR A 652 26.49 -12.88 1.37
CA THR A 652 25.71 -12.95 0.11
C THR A 652 25.60 -14.36 -0.44
N LYS A 653 26.64 -15.19 -0.26
CA LYS A 653 26.61 -16.61 -0.62
C LYS A 653 25.51 -17.35 0.14
N SER A 654 25.47 -17.22 1.47
CA SER A 654 24.45 -17.84 2.34
C SER A 654 23.04 -17.42 1.94
N ASN A 655 22.84 -16.13 1.62
CA ASN A 655 21.55 -15.63 1.15
C ASN A 655 21.13 -16.27 -0.18
N ARG A 656 22.05 -16.32 -1.15
CA ARG A 656 21.80 -16.93 -2.47
C ARG A 656 21.50 -18.41 -2.38
N ASP A 657 22.25 -19.14 -1.55
CA ASP A 657 22.09 -20.57 -1.34
C ASP A 657 20.74 -20.86 -0.65
N LYS A 658 20.37 -20.08 0.38
CA LYS A 658 19.03 -20.17 1.00
C LYS A 658 17.92 -19.87 0.00
N SER A 659 18.04 -18.82 -0.79
CA SER A 659 17.05 -18.39 -1.78
C SER A 659 15.66 -18.19 -1.15
N ASN A 660 14.58 -18.53 -1.86
CA ASN A 660 13.20 -18.35 -1.39
C ASN A 660 12.69 -19.44 -0.43
N ARG A 661 13.59 -20.01 0.39
CA ARG A 661 13.33 -21.08 1.37
C ARG A 661 13.42 -20.56 2.81
N SER A 662 12.81 -21.25 3.76
CA SER A 662 13.15 -21.09 5.19
C SER A 662 14.52 -21.69 5.49
N PRO A 663 15.16 -21.37 6.64
CA PRO A 663 16.40 -22.01 7.04
C PRO A 663 16.23 -23.53 7.16
N TYR A 664 15.11 -24.01 7.70
CA TYR A 664 14.79 -25.44 7.79
C TYR A 664 14.76 -26.11 6.41
N GLU A 665 14.00 -25.55 5.47
CA GLU A 665 13.86 -26.11 4.11
C GLU A 665 15.19 -26.12 3.33
N TRP A 666 16.10 -25.20 3.61
CA TRP A 666 17.42 -25.19 2.99
C TRP A 666 18.35 -26.20 3.67
N MET A 667 18.45 -26.17 5.01
CA MET A 667 19.38 -27.00 5.76
C MET A 667 19.01 -28.49 5.77
N THR A 668 17.74 -28.82 5.46
CA THR A 668 17.26 -30.21 5.30
C THR A 668 17.15 -30.66 3.83
N SER A 669 17.60 -29.85 2.87
CA SER A 669 17.43 -30.17 1.44
C SER A 669 18.38 -31.27 0.91
N GLY A 670 19.36 -31.71 1.71
CA GLY A 670 20.39 -32.66 1.29
C GLY A 670 21.47 -32.07 0.38
N GLU A 671 21.52 -30.74 0.21
CA GLU A 671 22.58 -30.06 -0.55
C GLU A 671 23.90 -30.08 0.23
N ALA A 672 25.02 -30.47 -0.41
CA ALA A 672 26.33 -30.56 0.25
C ALA A 672 26.86 -29.22 0.81
N SER A 673 26.35 -28.10 0.30
CA SER A 673 26.68 -26.74 0.78
C SER A 673 25.74 -26.24 1.90
N ALA A 674 24.70 -26.99 2.25
CA ALA A 674 23.75 -26.60 3.27
C ALA A 674 24.34 -26.87 4.68
N PRO A 675 24.29 -25.90 5.60
CA PRO A 675 24.70 -26.11 6.99
C PRO A 675 23.84 -27.18 7.69
N ASP A 676 24.41 -27.84 8.70
CA ASP A 676 23.65 -28.78 9.53
C ASP A 676 22.56 -28.05 10.34
N TRP A 677 21.33 -28.58 10.27
CA TRP A 677 20.17 -27.98 10.93
C TRP A 677 20.29 -27.99 12.46
N GLY A 678 20.80 -29.08 13.05
CA GLY A 678 20.95 -29.24 14.49
C GLY A 678 22.00 -28.28 15.06
N GLU A 679 23.16 -28.19 14.41
CA GLU A 679 24.22 -27.24 14.78
C GLU A 679 23.76 -25.78 14.65
N PHE A 680 23.02 -25.46 13.58
CA PHE A 680 22.42 -24.14 13.39
C PHE A 680 21.44 -23.80 14.52
N CYS A 681 20.49 -24.70 14.83
CA CYS A 681 19.53 -24.50 15.90
C CYS A 681 20.22 -24.28 17.24
N GLY A 682 21.18 -25.15 17.60
CA GLY A 682 21.95 -25.00 18.85
C GLY A 682 22.73 -23.69 18.92
N ARG A 683 23.28 -23.21 17.80
CA ARG A 683 23.99 -21.91 17.73
C ARG A 683 23.02 -20.74 17.92
N MET A 684 21.87 -20.76 17.26
CA MET A 684 20.86 -19.70 17.37
C MET A 684 20.19 -19.69 18.76
N GLU A 685 19.98 -20.85 19.38
CA GLU A 685 19.51 -20.94 20.78
C GLU A 685 20.51 -20.33 21.77
N ARG A 686 21.81 -20.60 21.60
CA ARG A 686 22.86 -19.96 22.41
C ARG A 686 22.88 -18.44 22.19
N TRP A 687 22.81 -17.99 20.94
CA TRP A 687 22.70 -16.56 20.62
C TRP A 687 21.50 -15.92 21.32
N ALA A 688 20.31 -16.53 21.22
CA ALA A 688 19.09 -15.99 21.81
C ALA A 688 19.15 -15.92 23.36
N LYS A 689 19.88 -16.84 24.01
CA LYS A 689 20.14 -16.80 25.47
C LYS A 689 21.05 -15.65 25.88
N MET A 690 21.99 -15.26 25.01
CA MET A 690 22.95 -14.18 25.25
C MET A 690 22.36 -12.78 24.93
N CYS A 691 21.25 -12.70 24.21
CA CYS A 691 20.59 -11.43 23.94
C CYS A 691 19.86 -10.89 25.18
N GLU A 692 20.14 -9.63 25.54
CA GLU A 692 19.48 -8.91 26.64
C GLU A 692 17.95 -8.83 26.44
N THR A 693 17.50 -8.54 25.21
CA THR A 693 16.07 -8.44 24.87
C THR A 693 15.43 -9.81 24.60
N ARG A 694 15.27 -10.62 25.65
CA ARG A 694 14.79 -12.02 25.58
C ARG A 694 13.51 -12.23 24.77
N ARG A 695 12.53 -11.32 24.83
CA ARG A 695 11.26 -11.44 24.07
C ARG A 695 11.46 -11.25 22.56
N TYR A 696 12.32 -10.30 22.17
CA TYR A 696 12.68 -10.08 20.77
C TYR A 696 13.50 -11.26 20.23
N ALA A 697 14.52 -11.67 20.97
CA ALA A 697 15.37 -12.80 20.63
C ALA A 697 14.55 -14.10 20.48
N ARG A 698 13.58 -14.35 21.37
CA ARG A 698 12.66 -15.51 21.26
C ARG A 698 11.85 -15.48 19.97
N LYS A 699 11.33 -14.32 19.55
CA LYS A 699 10.57 -14.19 18.30
C LYS A 699 11.46 -14.45 17.08
N LYS A 700 12.67 -13.88 17.06
CA LYS A 700 13.63 -14.06 15.97
C LYS A 700 14.15 -15.49 15.90
N LEU A 701 14.44 -16.11 17.05
CA LEU A 701 14.76 -17.53 17.17
C LEU A 701 13.64 -18.39 16.59
N ALA A 702 12.38 -18.14 16.96
CA ALA A 702 11.25 -18.87 16.43
C ALA A 702 11.11 -18.74 14.90
N ASN A 703 11.54 -17.62 14.29
CA ASN A 703 11.62 -17.47 12.83
C ASN A 703 12.79 -18.28 12.24
N LEU A 704 13.96 -18.24 12.88
CA LEU A 704 15.16 -18.98 12.48
C LEU A 704 14.93 -20.49 12.52
N THR A 705 14.26 -21.00 13.55
CA THR A 705 14.02 -22.43 13.80
C THR A 705 12.63 -22.89 13.32
N CYS A 706 12.04 -22.20 12.35
CA CYS A 706 10.68 -22.51 11.88
C CYS A 706 10.69 -23.73 10.95
N GLU A 707 10.19 -24.86 11.45
CA GLU A 707 10.11 -26.11 10.68
C GLU A 707 8.90 -26.14 9.73
N ASN A 708 7.73 -25.67 10.20
CA ASN A 708 6.51 -25.60 9.39
C ASN A 708 6.19 -24.17 8.96
N LEU A 709 6.56 -23.82 7.72
CA LEU A 709 6.29 -22.50 7.17
C LEU A 709 4.83 -22.30 6.74
N ALA A 710 4.08 -23.37 6.46
CA ALA A 710 2.70 -23.29 5.98
C ALA A 710 1.75 -22.72 7.05
N GLU A 711 1.86 -23.20 8.29
CA GLU A 711 1.07 -22.71 9.43
C GLU A 711 1.29 -21.23 9.75
N ARG A 712 2.47 -20.68 9.43
CA ARG A 712 2.75 -19.24 9.61
C ARG A 712 2.32 -18.38 8.42
N ALA A 713 2.19 -18.97 7.23
CA ALA A 713 1.72 -18.27 6.05
C ALA A 713 0.24 -17.89 6.15
N ASP A 714 -0.59 -18.67 6.86
CA ASP A 714 -2.01 -18.37 7.06
C ASP A 714 -2.27 -17.08 7.88
N ASN A 715 -1.27 -16.59 8.62
CA ASN A 715 -1.32 -15.29 9.32
C ASN A 715 -1.10 -14.08 8.39
N PHE A 716 -1.21 -14.26 7.07
CA PHE A 716 -1.09 -13.21 6.05
C PHE A 716 -2.12 -12.06 6.23
N ILE A 717 -3.29 -12.37 6.79
CA ILE A 717 -4.40 -11.42 7.04
C ILE A 717 -4.01 -10.34 8.07
N ASP A 718 -3.11 -10.66 9.00
CA ASP A 718 -2.75 -9.77 10.12
C ASP A 718 -1.92 -8.55 9.69
N ARG A 719 -1.32 -8.53 8.50
CA ARG A 719 -0.50 -7.38 8.07
C ARG A 719 -1.30 -6.23 7.48
N ASN A 720 -2.56 -6.48 7.14
CA ASN A 720 -3.52 -5.41 6.88
C ASN A 720 -4.00 -4.73 8.18
N LEU A 721 -3.63 -5.22 9.37
CA LEU A 721 -4.03 -4.60 10.65
C LEU A 721 -3.39 -3.23 10.92
N ASN A 722 -2.27 -2.90 10.27
CA ASN A 722 -1.72 -1.52 10.35
C ASN A 722 -2.59 -0.53 9.59
N ASP A 723 -3.15 -0.94 8.44
CA ASP A 723 -4.09 -0.14 7.65
C ASP A 723 -5.44 0.01 8.38
N THR A 724 -5.90 -1.03 9.11
CA THR A 724 -7.11 -0.91 9.95
C THR A 724 -6.90 0.01 11.16
N ARG A 725 -5.70 0.04 11.78
CA ARG A 725 -5.44 0.92 12.94
C ARG A 725 -5.58 2.42 12.62
N TYR A 726 -5.05 2.87 11.48
CA TYR A 726 -5.24 4.25 11.01
C TYR A 726 -6.70 4.51 10.61
N MET A 727 -7.30 3.55 9.90
CA MET A 727 -8.69 3.65 9.43
C MET A 727 -9.69 3.82 10.57
N SER A 728 -9.62 3.02 11.63
CA SER A 728 -10.64 3.05 12.69
C SER A 728 -10.67 4.35 13.49
N VAL A 729 -9.52 5.00 13.72
CA VAL A 729 -9.46 6.31 14.42
C VAL A 729 -9.97 7.43 13.54
N ALA A 730 -9.57 7.43 12.26
CA ALA A 730 -10.06 8.41 11.30
C ALA A 730 -11.57 8.24 11.04
N LEU A 731 -12.06 7.00 11.04
CA LEU A 731 -13.48 6.67 10.88
C LEU A 731 -14.32 7.12 12.07
N ALA A 732 -13.91 6.83 13.31
CA ALA A 732 -14.64 7.29 14.49
C ALA A 732 -14.71 8.83 14.53
N LYS A 733 -13.62 9.50 14.13
CA LYS A 733 -13.59 10.96 13.98
C LYS A 733 -14.56 11.44 12.90
N TRP A 734 -14.57 10.80 11.73
CA TRP A 734 -15.48 11.11 10.63
C TRP A 734 -16.96 10.91 10.99
N LEU A 735 -17.30 9.82 11.68
CA LEU A 735 -18.66 9.58 12.17
C LEU A 735 -19.08 10.64 13.17
N ARG A 736 -18.21 10.99 14.13
CA ARG A 736 -18.47 12.02 15.14
C ARG A 736 -18.68 13.39 14.52
N GLU A 737 -17.83 13.78 13.57
CA GLU A 737 -17.84 15.13 13.00
C GLU A 737 -18.90 15.30 11.91
N CYS A 738 -19.29 14.24 11.18
CA CYS A 738 -20.16 14.38 10.00
C CYS A 738 -21.58 13.84 10.19
N LEU A 739 -21.92 13.19 11.31
CA LEU A 739 -23.30 12.81 11.63
C LEU A 739 -23.97 13.85 12.53
N PRO A 740 -25.29 14.09 12.36
CA PRO A 740 -26.02 15.11 13.11
C PRO A 740 -26.45 14.61 14.49
N PHE A 741 -25.49 14.25 15.34
CA PHE A 741 -25.77 13.89 16.74
C PHE A 741 -26.28 15.09 17.53
N THR A 742 -27.06 14.83 18.58
CA THR A 742 -27.57 15.85 19.50
C THR A 742 -26.42 16.52 20.26
N LYS A 743 -26.50 17.86 20.43
CA LYS A 743 -25.52 18.62 21.25
C LYS A 743 -25.93 18.60 22.73
N ASP A 744 -26.13 17.42 23.29
CA ASP A 744 -26.60 17.22 24.67
C ASP A 744 -25.44 17.05 25.69
N GLY A 745 -24.20 17.14 25.23
CA GLY A 745 -23.00 16.98 26.06
C GLY A 745 -22.57 15.52 26.24
N HIS A 746 -23.25 14.57 25.60
CA HIS A 746 -22.87 13.16 25.60
C HIS A 746 -22.02 12.80 24.36
N GLU A 747 -21.15 11.80 24.54
CA GLU A 747 -20.38 11.24 23.44
C GLU A 747 -21.22 10.16 22.74
N HIS A 748 -21.41 10.27 21.42
CA HIS A 748 -22.22 9.33 20.65
C HIS A 748 -21.38 8.30 19.86
N VAL A 749 -20.07 8.55 19.67
CA VAL A 749 -19.21 7.67 18.87
C VAL A 749 -18.04 7.15 19.71
N PHE A 750 -18.00 5.83 19.93
CA PHE A 750 -16.97 5.19 20.74
C PHE A 750 -16.08 4.25 19.93
N CYS A 751 -14.84 4.16 20.37
CA CYS A 751 -13.86 3.21 19.86
C CYS A 751 -13.73 2.02 20.82
N VAL A 752 -13.90 0.80 20.32
CA VAL A 752 -13.73 -0.45 21.08
C VAL A 752 -12.42 -1.12 20.69
N ALA A 753 -11.55 -1.44 21.64
CA ALA A 753 -10.30 -2.15 21.35
C ALA A 753 -10.59 -3.60 20.93
N GLY A 754 -9.97 -4.10 19.87
CA GLY A 754 -10.23 -5.48 19.42
C GLY A 754 -9.90 -6.57 20.45
N GLY A 755 -8.96 -6.30 21.36
CA GLY A 755 -8.74 -7.17 22.52
C GLY A 755 -9.95 -7.26 23.47
N ALA A 756 -10.72 -6.17 23.62
CA ALA A 756 -11.96 -6.18 24.39
C ALA A 756 -13.04 -7.00 23.67
N THR A 757 -13.19 -6.83 22.35
CA THR A 757 -14.14 -7.63 21.54
C THR A 757 -13.88 -9.13 21.69
N ALA A 758 -12.61 -9.54 21.53
CA ALA A 758 -12.25 -10.96 21.63
C ALA A 758 -12.52 -11.55 23.03
N LEU A 759 -12.22 -10.77 24.09
CA LEU A 759 -12.50 -11.19 25.46
C LEU A 759 -14.00 -11.29 25.73
N MET A 760 -14.78 -10.28 25.34
CA MET A 760 -16.23 -10.28 25.57
C MET A 760 -16.93 -11.38 24.80
N ARG A 761 -16.49 -11.67 23.57
CA ARG A 761 -16.96 -12.83 22.80
C ARG A 761 -16.78 -14.13 23.58
N SER A 762 -15.59 -14.33 24.17
CA SER A 762 -15.29 -15.52 24.97
C SER A 762 -16.09 -15.57 26.27
N VAL A 763 -16.31 -14.43 26.92
CA VAL A 763 -17.05 -14.31 28.18
C VAL A 763 -18.54 -14.59 27.98
N TRP A 764 -19.15 -13.98 26.98
CA TRP A 764 -20.57 -14.15 26.66
C TRP A 764 -20.86 -15.48 25.97
N ASN A 765 -19.83 -16.25 25.62
CA ASN A 765 -19.94 -17.52 24.92
C ASN A 765 -20.79 -17.40 23.64
N ILE A 766 -20.63 -16.29 22.91
CA ILE A 766 -21.29 -16.04 21.63
C ILE A 766 -20.26 -16.13 20.52
N GLY A 767 -20.55 -16.82 19.42
CA GLY A 767 -19.58 -16.96 18.35
C GLY A 767 -19.84 -18.12 17.41
N ILE A 768 -19.31 -18.01 16.19
CA ILE A 768 -19.21 -19.12 15.26
C ILE A 768 -17.85 -19.78 15.51
N THR A 769 -17.84 -20.93 16.17
CA THR A 769 -16.61 -21.67 16.50
C THR A 769 -16.39 -22.85 15.58
N GLY A 770 -15.13 -23.11 15.23
CA GLY A 770 -14.72 -24.33 14.54
C GLY A 770 -14.66 -25.54 15.47
N PRO A 771 -14.33 -26.74 14.94
CA PRO A 771 -14.21 -27.98 15.72
C PRO A 771 -13.18 -27.92 16.87
N ASP A 772 -12.23 -26.98 16.79
CA ASP A 772 -11.20 -26.73 17.80
C ASP A 772 -11.64 -25.73 18.89
N GLY A 773 -12.91 -25.31 18.88
CA GLY A 773 -13.48 -24.35 19.83
C GLY A 773 -13.02 -22.90 19.58
N LYS A 774 -12.28 -22.62 18.50
CA LYS A 774 -11.81 -21.27 18.16
C LYS A 774 -12.72 -20.62 17.14
N LYS A 775 -12.68 -19.29 17.05
CA LYS A 775 -13.41 -18.51 16.03
C LYS A 775 -13.17 -19.07 14.62
N ASN A 776 -14.23 -19.50 13.95
CA ASN A 776 -14.18 -19.94 12.57
C ASN A 776 -14.05 -18.72 11.63
N ARG A 777 -12.86 -18.50 11.07
CA ARG A 777 -12.59 -17.39 10.15
C ARG A 777 -13.04 -17.68 8.71
N GLU A 778 -13.43 -18.91 8.41
CA GLU A 778 -13.92 -19.29 7.08
C GLU A 778 -15.40 -18.90 6.88
N ASP A 779 -16.15 -18.69 7.98
CA ASP A 779 -17.55 -18.26 7.95
C ASP A 779 -17.69 -16.75 8.09
N ASP A 780 -18.05 -16.05 7.03
CA ASP A 780 -18.18 -14.58 6.98
C ASP A 780 -19.26 -13.98 7.89
N ARG A 781 -20.18 -14.78 8.41
CA ARG A 781 -21.21 -14.29 9.33
C ARG A 781 -20.62 -13.87 10.68
N HIS A 782 -19.39 -14.31 10.99
CA HIS A 782 -18.70 -13.91 12.22
C HIS A 782 -18.52 -12.39 12.33
N HIS A 783 -18.49 -11.65 11.22
CA HIS A 783 -18.40 -10.19 11.23
C HIS A 783 -19.63 -9.54 11.89
N ALA A 784 -20.82 -10.07 11.63
CA ALA A 784 -22.05 -9.61 12.26
C ALA A 784 -22.08 -9.93 13.76
N VAL A 785 -21.59 -11.12 14.15
CA VAL A 785 -21.45 -11.51 15.56
C VAL A 785 -20.46 -10.61 16.28
N ASP A 786 -19.35 -10.27 15.65
CA ASP A 786 -18.37 -9.31 16.19
C ASP A 786 -18.98 -7.93 16.34
N ALA A 787 -19.77 -7.48 15.36
CA ALA A 787 -20.51 -6.24 15.42
C ALA A 787 -21.52 -6.23 16.59
N ALA A 788 -22.19 -7.35 16.88
CA ALA A 788 -23.07 -7.47 18.05
C ALA A 788 -22.27 -7.31 19.35
N VAL A 789 -21.08 -7.92 19.43
CA VAL A 789 -20.19 -7.74 20.58
C VAL A 789 -19.80 -6.27 20.74
N ILE A 790 -19.39 -5.63 19.65
CA ILE A 790 -18.94 -4.23 19.61
C ILE A 790 -20.07 -3.28 20.03
N ALA A 791 -21.30 -3.51 19.56
CA ALA A 791 -22.47 -2.70 19.88
C ALA A 791 -22.69 -2.60 21.40
N CYS A 792 -22.49 -3.71 22.12
CA CYS A 792 -22.74 -3.82 23.55
C CYS A 792 -21.50 -3.60 24.43
N CYS A 793 -20.31 -3.37 23.84
CA CYS A 793 -19.06 -3.18 24.59
C CYS A 793 -18.93 -1.74 25.11
N THR A 794 -19.50 -1.47 26.30
CA THR A 794 -19.53 -0.14 26.91
C THR A 794 -18.16 0.31 27.46
N PRO A 795 -17.92 1.62 27.66
CA PRO A 795 -16.70 2.10 28.33
C PRO A 795 -16.50 1.49 29.73
N GLY A 796 -17.58 1.16 30.45
CA GLY A 796 -17.53 0.44 31.73
C GLY A 796 -16.91 -0.95 31.58
N ILE A 797 -17.41 -1.74 30.62
CA ILE A 797 -16.88 -3.06 30.29
C ILE A 797 -15.40 -2.97 29.90
N VAL A 798 -15.03 -2.02 29.02
CA VAL A 798 -13.63 -1.82 28.60
C VAL A 798 -12.71 -1.46 29.79
N ARG A 799 -13.19 -0.63 30.74
CA ARG A 799 -12.45 -0.32 31.98
C ARG A 799 -12.29 -1.54 32.87
N ASN A 800 -13.34 -2.34 33.07
CA ASN A 800 -13.29 -3.55 33.87
C ASN A 800 -12.31 -4.57 33.27
N VAL A 801 -12.31 -4.73 31.95
CA VAL A 801 -11.33 -5.54 31.21
C VAL A 801 -9.89 -5.06 31.42
N ALA A 802 -9.65 -3.74 31.39
CA ALA A 802 -8.34 -3.19 31.64
C ALA A 802 -7.87 -3.44 33.08
N LEU A 803 -8.75 -3.26 34.08
CA LEU A 803 -8.45 -3.51 35.50
C LEU A 803 -8.14 -4.99 35.77
N VAL A 804 -8.87 -5.92 35.14
CA VAL A 804 -8.63 -7.36 35.24
C VAL A 804 -7.25 -7.74 34.68
N ASN A 805 -6.85 -7.13 33.56
CA ASN A 805 -5.53 -7.33 32.94
C ASN A 805 -4.37 -6.70 33.72
N GLU A 806 -4.63 -5.68 34.55
CA GLU A 806 -3.63 -5.05 35.43
C GLU A 806 -3.28 -5.88 36.69
N GLY A 807 -3.91 -7.05 36.88
CA GLY A 807 -3.44 -8.08 37.83
C GLY A 807 -4.10 -8.08 39.22
N HIS A 808 -5.18 -7.34 39.44
CA HIS A 808 -5.79 -7.18 40.77
C HIS A 808 -7.01 -8.10 41.07
N ALA A 809 -7.58 -8.78 40.07
CA ALA A 809 -8.81 -9.57 40.27
C ALA A 809 -8.55 -11.08 40.41
N ARG A 810 -9.01 -11.68 41.52
CA ARG A 810 -9.08 -13.15 41.73
C ARG A 810 -10.00 -13.81 40.69
N ALA A 811 -9.84 -15.11 40.43
CA ALA A 811 -10.56 -15.84 39.37
C ALA A 811 -12.10 -15.79 39.52
N ASP A 812 -12.60 -15.82 40.75
CA ASP A 812 -14.02 -15.65 41.13
C ASP A 812 -14.54 -14.24 40.84
N VAL A 813 -13.73 -13.22 41.12
CA VAL A 813 -14.06 -11.81 40.80
C VAL A 813 -14.07 -11.58 39.29
N ARG A 814 -13.16 -12.22 38.54
CA ARG A 814 -13.20 -12.21 37.07
C ARG A 814 -14.50 -12.82 36.57
N GLN A 815 -14.87 -14.02 37.04
CA GLN A 815 -16.08 -14.69 36.59
C GLN A 815 -17.36 -13.87 36.86
N ARG A 816 -17.48 -13.26 38.06
CA ARG A 816 -18.61 -12.36 38.42
C ARG A 816 -18.65 -11.06 37.62
N LEU A 817 -17.52 -10.37 37.44
CA LEU A 817 -17.45 -9.13 36.66
C LEU A 817 -17.87 -9.30 35.20
N PHE A 818 -17.87 -10.55 34.72
CA PHE A 818 -18.08 -10.92 33.33
C PHE A 818 -19.42 -11.63 33.10
N SER A 819 -19.94 -12.42 34.05
CA SER A 819 -21.31 -12.98 33.99
C SER A 819 -22.37 -11.89 34.03
N ASP A 820 -22.14 -10.83 34.81
CA ASP A 820 -23.09 -9.73 35.01
C ASP A 820 -22.96 -8.64 33.93
N SER A 821 -22.13 -8.89 32.90
CA SER A 821 -21.79 -7.91 31.86
C SER A 821 -22.59 -8.07 30.56
N LEU A 822 -23.47 -9.07 30.47
CA LEU A 822 -24.39 -9.20 29.34
C LEU A 822 -25.25 -7.92 29.25
N PRO A 823 -25.53 -7.42 28.04
CA PRO A 823 -26.36 -6.22 27.89
C PRO A 823 -27.79 -6.44 28.41
N TYR A 824 -28.33 -7.65 28.20
CA TYR A 824 -29.58 -8.17 28.76
C TYR A 824 -29.56 -9.71 28.72
N PRO A 825 -30.40 -10.42 29.52
CA PRO A 825 -30.32 -11.87 29.69
C PRO A 825 -30.42 -12.68 28.39
N GLU A 826 -31.32 -12.32 27.49
CA GLU A 826 -31.65 -13.04 26.26
C GLU A 826 -30.70 -12.74 25.09
N PHE A 827 -29.68 -11.90 25.30
CA PHE A 827 -28.83 -11.41 24.21
C PHE A 827 -28.10 -12.54 23.49
N LYS A 828 -27.60 -13.53 24.23
CA LYS A 828 -26.90 -14.67 23.65
C LYS A 828 -27.84 -15.48 22.76
N GLU A 829 -29.01 -15.82 23.27
CA GLU A 829 -30.02 -16.61 22.56
C GLU A 829 -30.47 -15.89 21.28
N GLN A 830 -30.64 -14.57 21.35
CA GLN A 830 -30.97 -13.76 20.17
C GLN A 830 -29.84 -13.77 19.14
N VAL A 831 -28.57 -13.63 19.55
CA VAL A 831 -27.42 -13.74 18.62
C VAL A 831 -27.40 -15.11 17.95
N ASP A 832 -27.60 -16.19 18.72
CA ASP A 832 -27.59 -17.56 18.21
C ASP A 832 -28.74 -17.80 17.20
N ALA A 833 -29.94 -17.24 17.47
CA ALA A 833 -31.10 -17.30 16.57
C ALA A 833 -30.89 -16.49 15.27
N TRP A 834 -30.15 -15.38 15.32
CA TRP A 834 -29.85 -14.55 14.15
C TRP A 834 -28.86 -15.21 13.18
N ILE A 835 -27.88 -15.99 13.66
CA ILE A 835 -26.83 -16.61 12.82
C ILE A 835 -27.34 -17.33 11.55
N PRO A 836 -28.36 -18.21 11.61
CA PRO A 836 -28.91 -18.88 10.41
C PRO A 836 -29.65 -17.94 9.46
N CYS A 837 -30.10 -16.77 9.93
CA CYS A 837 -30.80 -15.75 9.13
C CYS A 837 -29.84 -14.83 8.35
N ILE A 838 -28.56 -14.80 8.73
CA ILE A 838 -27.56 -13.91 8.11
C ILE A 838 -27.08 -14.51 6.80
N VAL A 839 -27.38 -13.81 5.70
CA VAL A 839 -26.85 -14.09 4.37
C VAL A 839 -25.82 -13.00 4.02
N PRO A 840 -24.51 -13.30 4.04
CA PRO A 840 -23.48 -12.33 3.68
C PRO A 840 -23.70 -11.74 2.28
N THR A 841 -23.89 -10.42 2.24
CA THR A 841 -24.07 -9.67 0.99
C THR A 841 -22.71 -9.39 0.35
N LEU A 842 -22.63 -9.26 -0.98
CA LEU A 842 -21.35 -9.09 -1.67
C LEU A 842 -21.35 -7.96 -2.71
N THR A 843 -20.51 -6.95 -2.51
CA THR A 843 -20.22 -5.94 -3.54
C THR A 843 -18.97 -6.31 -4.34
N LEU A 844 -19.14 -6.58 -5.65
CA LEU A 844 -18.05 -6.73 -6.62
C LEU A 844 -18.00 -5.55 -7.61
N PRO A 845 -16.81 -5.20 -8.15
CA PRO A 845 -16.72 -4.22 -9.22
C PRO A 845 -17.47 -4.69 -10.47
N ASN A 846 -18.48 -3.93 -10.89
CA ASN A 846 -19.31 -4.20 -12.05
C ASN A 846 -18.93 -3.34 -13.27
N THR A 847 -17.69 -2.84 -13.33
CA THR A 847 -17.23 -1.93 -14.38
C THR A 847 -16.96 -2.64 -15.70
N VAL A 848 -17.29 -2.00 -16.82
CA VAL A 848 -16.91 -2.46 -18.18
C VAL A 848 -15.43 -2.25 -18.50
N THR A 849 -14.69 -1.57 -17.62
CA THR A 849 -13.25 -1.32 -17.74
C THR A 849 -12.43 -2.43 -17.09
N GLY A 850 -11.44 -2.97 -17.80
CA GLY A 850 -10.59 -4.04 -17.30
C GLY A 850 -9.37 -4.30 -18.19
N SER A 851 -8.68 -5.42 -17.96
CA SER A 851 -7.66 -5.91 -18.89
C SER A 851 -8.34 -6.33 -20.19
N VAL A 852 -7.96 -5.71 -21.30
CA VAL A 852 -8.50 -6.02 -22.63
C VAL A 852 -7.89 -7.33 -23.15
N LEU A 853 -6.58 -7.49 -22.98
CA LEU A 853 -5.78 -8.66 -23.37
C LEU A 853 -4.85 -9.05 -22.23
N LYS A 854 -4.44 -10.32 -22.20
CA LYS A 854 -3.29 -10.77 -21.38
C LYS A 854 -1.99 -10.19 -21.94
N ASP A 855 -0.98 -10.02 -21.07
CA ASP A 855 0.27 -9.33 -21.43
C ASP A 855 1.18 -10.14 -22.35
N THR A 856 1.12 -11.47 -22.27
CA THR A 856 2.03 -12.35 -23.02
C THR A 856 1.65 -12.37 -24.51
N VAL A 857 2.64 -12.08 -25.36
CA VAL A 857 2.55 -12.30 -26.81
C VAL A 857 3.02 -13.71 -27.13
N TYR A 858 2.21 -14.44 -27.88
CA TYR A 858 2.53 -15.77 -28.38
C TYR A 858 2.68 -15.73 -29.91
N PRO A 859 3.62 -16.50 -30.50
CA PRO A 859 3.64 -16.70 -31.95
C PRO A 859 2.33 -17.35 -32.41
N TYR A 860 1.72 -16.78 -33.45
CA TYR A 860 0.47 -17.26 -34.05
C TYR A 860 0.77 -18.16 -35.27
N LEU A 861 0.06 -19.28 -35.38
CA LEU A 861 0.28 -20.28 -36.44
C LEU A 861 -0.88 -20.37 -37.45
N GLY A 862 -1.92 -19.55 -37.29
CA GLY A 862 -3.15 -19.68 -38.08
C GLY A 862 -4.22 -20.45 -37.33
N ARG A 863 -5.12 -21.11 -38.05
CA ARG A 863 -6.26 -21.85 -37.50
C ARG A 863 -6.18 -23.33 -37.86
N ASP A 864 -6.80 -24.17 -37.04
CA ASP A 864 -7.05 -25.56 -37.43
C ASP A 864 -8.28 -25.69 -38.34
N GLU A 865 -8.55 -26.92 -38.83
CA GLU A 865 -9.68 -27.23 -39.70
C GLU A 865 -11.05 -26.87 -39.10
N ALA A 866 -11.16 -26.90 -37.76
CA ALA A 866 -12.38 -26.51 -37.05
C ALA A 866 -12.53 -24.99 -36.89
N GLY A 867 -11.46 -24.22 -37.15
CA GLY A 867 -11.43 -22.76 -37.02
C GLY A 867 -10.96 -22.25 -35.66
N LYS A 868 -10.28 -23.07 -34.85
CA LYS A 868 -9.64 -22.64 -33.58
C LYS A 868 -8.29 -22.00 -33.85
N ASP A 869 -7.95 -20.97 -33.08
CA ASP A 869 -6.68 -20.27 -33.20
C ASP A 869 -5.53 -21.12 -32.63
N LEU A 870 -4.45 -21.27 -33.41
CA LEU A 870 -3.24 -22.03 -33.07
C LEU A 870 -2.11 -21.09 -32.64
N TYR A 871 -1.47 -21.38 -31.50
CA TYR A 871 -0.37 -20.57 -30.98
C TYR A 871 0.72 -21.39 -30.27
N ILE A 872 1.94 -20.84 -30.23
CA ILE A 872 3.08 -21.51 -29.59
C ILE A 872 3.32 -20.97 -28.18
N THR A 873 3.46 -21.87 -27.22
CA THR A 873 4.08 -21.60 -25.91
C THR A 873 5.49 -22.15 -25.88
N VAL A 874 6.41 -21.42 -25.26
CA VAL A 874 7.83 -21.80 -25.18
C VAL A 874 8.25 -21.96 -23.73
N LYS A 875 8.87 -23.09 -23.39
CA LYS A 875 9.52 -23.31 -22.10
C LYS A 875 11.00 -22.95 -22.21
N ARG A 876 11.52 -22.24 -21.21
CA ARG A 876 12.93 -21.85 -21.14
C ARG A 876 13.59 -22.40 -19.88
N ASP A 877 14.87 -22.73 -19.95
CA ASP A 877 15.70 -23.09 -18.80
C ASP A 877 16.14 -21.85 -18.00
N LYS A 878 16.95 -22.07 -16.95
CA LYS A 878 17.49 -21.00 -16.08
C LYS A 878 18.39 -20.01 -16.83
N ASP A 879 19.01 -20.44 -17.94
CA ASP A 879 19.87 -19.60 -18.78
C ASP A 879 19.09 -18.86 -19.89
N GLY A 880 17.77 -19.08 -19.95
CA GLY A 880 16.86 -18.48 -20.92
C GLY A 880 16.87 -19.16 -22.29
N ARG A 881 17.51 -20.31 -22.43
CA ARG A 881 17.50 -21.12 -23.66
C ARG A 881 16.15 -21.83 -23.80
N ILE A 882 15.69 -21.98 -25.03
CA ILE A 882 14.43 -22.66 -25.33
C ILE A 882 14.64 -24.16 -25.19
N VAL A 883 13.87 -24.80 -24.30
CA VAL A 883 13.91 -26.25 -24.07
C VAL A 883 12.69 -26.97 -24.64
N GLU A 884 11.58 -26.26 -24.87
CA GLU A 884 10.35 -26.86 -25.39
C GLU A 884 9.54 -25.83 -26.18
N ARG A 885 8.90 -26.28 -27.26
CA ARG A 885 7.87 -25.54 -27.99
C ARG A 885 6.61 -26.40 -28.05
N LYS A 886 5.49 -25.87 -27.59
CA LYS A 886 4.19 -26.56 -27.60
C LYS A 886 3.17 -25.75 -28.39
N VAL A 887 2.48 -26.41 -29.32
CA VAL A 887 1.34 -25.85 -30.04
C VAL A 887 0.08 -26.04 -29.20
N ASN A 888 -0.69 -24.97 -29.04
CA ASN A 888 -1.94 -24.97 -28.29
C ASN A 888 -3.08 -24.43 -29.17
N LYS A 889 -4.32 -24.75 -28.79
CA LYS A 889 -5.54 -24.31 -29.46
C LYS A 889 -6.37 -23.45 -28.50
N ALA A 890 -7.00 -22.39 -29.00
CA ALA A 890 -7.89 -21.55 -28.21
C ALA A 890 -9.01 -20.94 -29.07
N THR A 891 -10.12 -20.59 -28.41
CA THR A 891 -11.25 -19.89 -29.06
C THR A 891 -11.26 -18.39 -28.78
N THR A 892 -10.43 -17.88 -27.86
CA THR A 892 -10.42 -16.47 -27.43
C THR A 892 -9.04 -15.83 -27.56
N MET A 893 -8.54 -15.73 -28.80
CA MET A 893 -7.26 -15.09 -29.12
C MET A 893 -7.47 -13.84 -29.99
N TRP A 894 -6.76 -12.77 -29.64
CA TRP A 894 -6.61 -11.56 -30.44
C TRP A 894 -5.32 -11.64 -31.23
N LYS A 895 -5.34 -11.19 -32.50
CA LYS A 895 -4.22 -11.27 -33.44
C LYS A 895 -3.69 -9.86 -33.71
N ASP A 896 -2.36 -9.69 -33.70
CA ASP A 896 -1.73 -8.38 -33.90
C ASP A 896 -1.47 -8.02 -35.38
N GLY A 897 -1.66 -8.96 -36.30
CA GLY A 897 -1.38 -8.79 -37.73
C GLY A 897 0.10 -8.88 -38.12
N GLN A 898 1.00 -9.10 -37.15
CA GLN A 898 2.46 -9.19 -37.34
C GLN A 898 3.01 -10.57 -36.94
N GLY A 899 2.16 -11.60 -36.95
CA GLY A 899 2.53 -12.97 -36.58
C GLY A 899 2.45 -13.29 -35.08
N GLY A 900 1.91 -12.37 -34.27
CA GLY A 900 1.67 -12.57 -32.85
C GLY A 900 0.19 -12.62 -32.48
N CYS A 901 -0.10 -13.21 -31.32
CA CYS A 901 -1.43 -13.26 -30.73
C CYS A 901 -1.39 -13.15 -29.20
N ARG A 902 -2.52 -12.74 -28.60
CA ARG A 902 -2.70 -12.62 -27.15
C ARG A 902 -4.06 -13.17 -26.74
N ALA A 903 -4.12 -13.82 -25.58
CA ALA A 903 -5.40 -14.27 -25.02
C ALA A 903 -6.25 -13.06 -24.57
N TYR A 904 -7.57 -13.21 -24.68
CA TYR A 904 -8.53 -12.22 -24.17
C TYR A 904 -8.34 -11.99 -22.66
N GLY A 905 -8.60 -10.77 -22.22
CA GLY A 905 -8.41 -10.33 -20.85
C GLY A 905 -9.58 -10.69 -19.92
N SER A 906 -10.35 -9.69 -19.52
CA SER A 906 -11.47 -9.80 -18.57
C SER A 906 -12.82 -9.91 -19.29
N MET A 907 -13.65 -10.87 -18.87
CA MET A 907 -15.10 -10.87 -19.16
C MET A 907 -15.78 -9.87 -18.23
N CYS A 908 -16.58 -8.95 -18.77
CA CYS A 908 -17.30 -7.94 -17.99
C CYS A 908 -18.78 -8.27 -17.76
N ALA A 909 -19.40 -9.03 -18.66
CA ALA A 909 -20.80 -9.45 -18.54
C ALA A 909 -21.07 -10.75 -19.32
N LEU A 910 -22.21 -11.37 -19.05
CA LEU A 910 -22.80 -12.46 -19.83
C LEU A 910 -24.18 -12.00 -20.28
N GLU A 911 -24.36 -11.78 -21.58
CA GLU A 911 -25.69 -11.53 -22.12
C GLU A 911 -26.43 -12.85 -22.23
N ALA A 912 -27.67 -12.88 -21.75
CA ALA A 912 -28.56 -14.02 -21.85
C ALA A 912 -29.86 -13.63 -22.55
N VAL A 913 -30.32 -14.47 -23.48
CA VAL A 913 -31.54 -14.27 -24.26
C VAL A 913 -32.39 -15.53 -24.19
N PHE A 914 -33.67 -15.38 -23.90
CA PHE A 914 -34.63 -16.48 -23.86
C PHE A 914 -35.29 -16.68 -25.22
N ASP A 915 -35.34 -17.93 -25.65
CA ASP A 915 -36.11 -18.37 -26.82
C ASP A 915 -37.22 -19.33 -26.35
N ALA A 916 -38.46 -18.84 -26.37
CA ALA A 916 -39.64 -19.61 -25.99
C ALA A 916 -39.94 -20.77 -26.97
N SER A 917 -39.49 -20.67 -28.22
CA SER A 917 -39.70 -21.70 -29.25
C SER A 917 -38.72 -22.89 -29.11
N ALA A 918 -37.63 -22.70 -28.37
CA ALA A 918 -36.58 -23.69 -28.19
C ALA A 918 -36.93 -24.73 -27.11
N GLY A 919 -37.75 -25.72 -27.48
CA GLY A 919 -38.11 -26.86 -26.63
C GLY A 919 -39.26 -26.58 -25.65
N LYS A 920 -39.66 -27.59 -24.85
CA LYS A 920 -40.91 -27.54 -24.04
C LYS A 920 -40.95 -26.45 -22.96
N ARG A 921 -39.81 -25.94 -22.51
CA ARG A 921 -39.69 -24.91 -21.46
C ARG A 921 -39.05 -23.61 -21.97
N GLY A 922 -38.82 -23.52 -23.29
CA GLY A 922 -37.90 -22.56 -23.89
C GLY A 922 -36.44 -22.81 -23.47
N ARG A 923 -35.53 -21.98 -23.99
CA ARG A 923 -34.08 -22.10 -23.73
C ARG A 923 -33.41 -20.75 -23.63
N TRP A 924 -32.52 -20.61 -22.65
CA TRP A 924 -31.59 -19.48 -22.57
C TRP A 924 -30.33 -19.73 -23.39
N SER A 925 -29.98 -18.74 -24.22
CA SER A 925 -28.71 -18.65 -24.96
C SER A 925 -27.79 -17.62 -24.32
N PHE A 926 -26.47 -17.79 -24.45
CA PHE A 926 -25.47 -17.01 -23.72
C PHE A 926 -24.36 -16.47 -24.62
N ASP A 927 -23.99 -15.19 -24.43
CA ASP A 927 -22.92 -14.49 -25.13
C ASP A 927 -21.99 -13.80 -24.12
N PRO A 928 -20.77 -14.33 -23.90
CA PRO A 928 -19.82 -13.76 -22.95
C PRO A 928 -19.20 -12.47 -23.51
N VAL A 929 -19.45 -11.34 -22.86
CA VAL A 929 -18.92 -10.03 -23.28
C VAL A 929 -17.60 -9.75 -22.57
N TYR A 930 -16.54 -9.57 -23.35
CA TYR A 930 -15.20 -9.22 -22.88
C TYR A 930 -14.95 -7.71 -22.98
N CYS A 931 -14.03 -7.18 -22.17
CA CYS A 931 -13.65 -5.77 -22.24
C CYS A 931 -13.14 -5.33 -23.63
N ILE A 932 -12.65 -6.27 -24.45
CA ILE A 932 -12.26 -6.00 -25.85
C ILE A 932 -13.46 -5.80 -26.78
N ASP A 933 -14.61 -6.37 -26.45
CA ASP A 933 -15.81 -6.24 -27.27
C ASP A 933 -16.41 -4.83 -27.12
N ILE A 934 -16.28 -4.21 -25.94
CA ILE A 934 -16.98 -2.96 -25.57
C ILE A 934 -16.83 -1.82 -26.59
N PRO A 935 -15.64 -1.47 -27.11
CA PRO A 935 -15.49 -0.39 -28.10
C PRO A 935 -16.13 -0.69 -29.46
N HIS A 936 -16.46 -1.96 -29.73
CA HIS A 936 -16.94 -2.44 -31.03
C HIS A 936 -18.42 -2.85 -31.01
N ARG A 937 -19.08 -2.79 -29.85
CA ARG A 937 -20.49 -3.11 -29.73
C ARG A 937 -21.34 -1.90 -30.07
N ASP A 938 -22.27 -2.10 -30.99
CA ASP A 938 -23.32 -1.16 -31.32
C ASP A 938 -24.45 -1.30 -30.29
N ALA A 939 -24.77 -0.23 -29.57
CA ALA A 939 -25.81 -0.22 -28.54
C ALA A 939 -27.23 -0.33 -29.12
N GLU A 940 -27.40 0.04 -30.39
CA GLU A 940 -28.71 0.07 -31.06
C GLU A 940 -29.03 -1.28 -31.73
N ARG A 941 -28.00 -2.05 -32.12
CA ARG A 941 -28.19 -3.39 -32.71
C ARG A 941 -28.52 -4.44 -31.66
N ARG A 942 -29.73 -5.01 -31.76
CA ARG A 942 -30.17 -6.19 -31.00
C ARG A 942 -29.63 -7.48 -31.60
N THR A 943 -28.34 -7.75 -31.41
CA THR A 943 -27.70 -8.99 -31.88
C THR A 943 -26.95 -9.71 -30.77
N MET A 944 -26.82 -11.03 -30.90
CA MET A 944 -26.09 -11.92 -30.00
C MET A 944 -25.15 -12.83 -30.79
N ARG A 945 -23.97 -13.15 -30.25
CA ARG A 945 -23.13 -14.20 -30.84
C ARG A 945 -23.69 -15.58 -30.48
N ALA A 946 -23.93 -16.43 -31.49
CA ALA A 946 -24.30 -17.82 -31.28
C ALA A 946 -23.09 -18.63 -30.83
N PHE A 947 -23.17 -19.21 -29.63
CA PHE A 947 -22.07 -19.97 -29.03
C PHE A 947 -21.56 -21.09 -29.94
N SER A 948 -20.24 -21.18 -30.12
CA SER A 948 -19.58 -22.33 -30.74
C SER A 948 -18.34 -22.77 -29.94
N LYS A 949 -18.31 -24.04 -29.52
CA LYS A 949 -17.12 -24.65 -28.91
C LYS A 949 -16.03 -24.99 -29.93
N GLU A 950 -16.37 -25.03 -31.22
CA GLU A 950 -15.46 -25.49 -32.27
C GLU A 950 -14.73 -24.36 -32.99
N LYS A 951 -15.27 -23.14 -32.97
CA LYS A 951 -14.71 -22.00 -33.70
C LYS A 951 -14.15 -20.94 -32.76
N ALA A 952 -13.15 -20.18 -33.22
CA ALA A 952 -12.74 -18.94 -32.58
C ALA A 952 -13.93 -17.97 -32.44
N ILE A 953 -13.93 -17.17 -31.38
CA ILE A 953 -15.06 -16.29 -30.99
C ILE A 953 -15.37 -15.23 -32.06
N ASP A 954 -14.39 -14.85 -32.88
CA ASP A 954 -14.57 -13.94 -34.02
C ASP A 954 -15.13 -14.61 -35.28
N LEU A 955 -15.36 -15.94 -35.23
CA LEU A 955 -16.04 -16.72 -36.27
C LEU A 955 -17.42 -17.21 -35.82
N TRP A 956 -17.92 -16.74 -34.67
CA TRP A 956 -19.26 -17.09 -34.20
C TRP A 956 -20.31 -16.32 -35.00
N ASP A 957 -21.36 -17.01 -35.40
CA ASP A 957 -22.45 -16.41 -36.15
C ASP A 957 -23.15 -15.36 -35.27
N THR A 958 -23.48 -14.21 -35.87
CA THR A 958 -24.24 -13.17 -35.18
C THR A 958 -25.70 -13.35 -35.52
N VAL A 959 -26.53 -13.59 -34.50
CA VAL A 959 -27.97 -13.79 -34.64
C VAL A 959 -28.75 -12.56 -34.18
N ALA A 960 -29.82 -12.23 -34.89
CA ALA A 960 -30.74 -11.19 -34.47
C ALA A 960 -31.52 -11.64 -33.24
N VAL A 961 -31.66 -10.75 -32.26
CA VAL A 961 -32.45 -10.99 -31.05
C VAL A 961 -33.83 -10.36 -31.24
N PRO A 962 -34.93 -11.14 -31.20
CA PRO A 962 -36.27 -10.60 -31.34
C PRO A 962 -36.57 -9.49 -30.34
N GLU A 963 -37.47 -8.57 -30.72
CA GLU A 963 -37.79 -7.43 -29.85
C GLU A 963 -38.46 -7.87 -28.54
N ALA A 964 -39.38 -8.82 -28.65
CA ALA A 964 -40.12 -9.39 -27.52
C ALA A 964 -39.34 -10.42 -26.68
N ALA A 965 -38.13 -10.82 -27.10
CA ALA A 965 -37.38 -11.86 -26.39
C ALA A 965 -36.86 -11.35 -25.03
N PRO A 966 -37.19 -12.05 -23.91
CA PRO A 966 -36.62 -11.73 -22.61
C PRO A 966 -35.10 -11.77 -22.64
N ARG A 967 -34.46 -10.80 -22.01
CA ARG A 967 -33.01 -10.66 -21.96
C ARG A 967 -32.53 -10.23 -20.58
N MET A 968 -31.32 -10.64 -20.23
CA MET A 968 -30.65 -10.15 -19.04
C MET A 968 -29.14 -10.05 -19.26
N THR A 969 -28.55 -9.03 -18.65
CA THR A 969 -27.10 -8.85 -18.59
C THR A 969 -26.63 -9.32 -17.21
N ILE A 970 -26.02 -10.50 -17.15
CA ILE A 970 -25.55 -11.10 -15.89
C ILE A 970 -24.09 -10.68 -15.66
N ARG A 971 -23.82 -10.07 -14.51
CA ARG A 971 -22.47 -9.67 -14.08
C ARG A 971 -21.97 -10.55 -12.95
N ARG A 972 -20.66 -10.64 -12.83
CA ARG A 972 -20.02 -11.39 -11.73
C ARG A 972 -20.47 -10.81 -10.38
N GLY A 973 -21.04 -11.67 -9.54
CA GLY A 973 -21.58 -11.29 -8.24
C GLY A 973 -23.09 -11.14 -8.22
N ASP A 974 -23.76 -11.07 -9.37
CA ASP A 974 -25.22 -10.99 -9.42
C ASP A 974 -25.85 -12.25 -8.83
N VAL A 975 -26.96 -12.06 -8.10
CA VAL A 975 -27.74 -13.15 -7.51
C VAL A 975 -28.81 -13.55 -8.50
N LEU A 976 -28.76 -14.80 -8.94
CA LEU A 976 -29.77 -15.42 -9.79
C LEU A 976 -30.81 -16.09 -8.90
N VAL A 977 -32.08 -15.89 -9.21
CA VAL A 977 -33.22 -16.55 -8.56
C VAL A 977 -33.99 -17.36 -9.60
N CYS A 978 -34.23 -18.64 -9.31
CA CYS A 978 -34.95 -19.58 -10.16
C CYS A 978 -35.69 -20.58 -9.28
N ASP A 979 -37.00 -20.75 -9.49
CA ASP A 979 -37.85 -21.72 -8.77
C ASP A 979 -37.69 -21.67 -7.23
N GLY A 980 -37.73 -20.46 -6.64
CA GLY A 980 -37.57 -20.26 -5.19
C GLY A 980 -36.15 -20.50 -4.64
N LYS A 981 -35.18 -20.77 -5.51
CA LYS A 981 -33.77 -20.99 -5.17
C LYS A 981 -32.91 -19.82 -5.59
N ALA A 982 -31.82 -19.57 -4.87
CA ALA A 982 -30.90 -18.48 -5.16
C ALA A 982 -29.44 -18.94 -5.30
N ALA A 983 -28.68 -18.30 -6.19
CA ALA A 983 -27.23 -18.51 -6.29
C ALA A 983 -26.50 -17.31 -6.87
N ARG A 984 -25.24 -17.12 -6.45
CA ARG A 984 -24.38 -16.03 -6.93
C ARG A 984 -23.57 -16.43 -8.17
N PHE A 985 -23.69 -15.67 -9.26
CA PHE A 985 -22.97 -15.90 -10.52
C PHE A 985 -21.47 -15.59 -10.39
N HIS A 986 -20.60 -16.54 -10.79
CA HIS A 986 -19.14 -16.36 -10.74
C HIS A 986 -18.54 -16.06 -12.11
N CYS A 987 -18.73 -16.92 -13.10
CA CYS A 987 -18.24 -16.73 -14.47
C CYS A 987 -18.94 -17.65 -15.48
N PHE A 988 -18.72 -17.40 -16.76
CA PHE A 988 -19.09 -18.30 -17.85
C PHE A 988 -17.86 -19.07 -18.35
N ASP A 989 -17.97 -20.39 -18.41
CA ASP A 989 -16.95 -21.29 -18.92
C ASP A 989 -17.21 -21.60 -20.38
N ILE A 990 -16.59 -20.79 -21.25
CA ILE A 990 -16.75 -20.87 -22.71
C ILE A 990 -16.29 -22.21 -23.30
N SER A 991 -15.42 -22.96 -22.59
CA SER A 991 -14.91 -24.24 -23.10
C SER A 991 -15.97 -25.34 -23.09
N VAL A 992 -16.98 -25.21 -22.21
CA VAL A 992 -18.02 -26.23 -21.98
C VAL A 992 -19.44 -25.66 -22.01
N ASN A 993 -19.61 -24.39 -22.40
CA ASN A 993 -20.92 -23.70 -22.39
C ASN A 993 -21.62 -23.76 -21.03
N ALA A 994 -20.90 -23.50 -19.94
CA ALA A 994 -21.42 -23.68 -18.59
C ALA A 994 -21.33 -22.41 -17.75
N ILE A 995 -22.41 -22.14 -17.01
CA ILE A 995 -22.39 -21.14 -15.94
C ILE A 995 -21.73 -21.75 -14.71
N ARG A 996 -20.79 -21.01 -14.11
CA ARG A 996 -20.16 -21.34 -12.84
C ARG A 996 -20.69 -20.44 -11.75
N LEU A 997 -21.11 -21.03 -10.65
CA LEU A 997 -21.56 -20.35 -9.44
C LEU A 997 -20.43 -20.29 -8.40
N PHE A 998 -20.52 -19.38 -7.43
CA PHE A 998 -19.49 -19.26 -6.39
C PHE A 998 -19.29 -20.55 -5.59
N SER A 999 -20.37 -21.26 -5.23
CA SER A 999 -20.32 -22.52 -4.49
C SER A 999 -19.57 -23.65 -5.21
N GLN A 1000 -19.63 -23.70 -6.55
CA GLN A 1000 -19.01 -24.77 -7.35
C GLN A 1000 -17.49 -24.60 -7.54
N ARG A 1001 -16.94 -23.40 -7.31
CA ARG A 1001 -15.53 -23.06 -7.54
C ARG A 1001 -14.71 -23.01 -6.25
N GLY A 1002 -15.26 -23.49 -5.12
CA GLY A 1002 -14.65 -23.31 -3.80
C GLY A 1002 -14.71 -21.85 -3.31
N GLY A 1003 -15.66 -21.05 -3.82
CA GLY A 1003 -15.95 -19.71 -3.31
C GLY A 1003 -16.90 -19.74 -2.12
N LYS A 1004 -17.09 -18.58 -1.47
CA LYS A 1004 -17.99 -18.40 -0.33
C LYS A 1004 -19.43 -18.74 -0.74
N GLN A 1005 -20.07 -19.64 0.02
CA GLN A 1005 -21.49 -19.98 -0.11
C GLN A 1005 -22.37 -18.77 0.23
N LEU A 1006 -23.67 -18.82 -0.10
CA LEU A 1006 -24.60 -17.74 0.26
C LEU A 1006 -24.72 -17.60 1.79
N GLN A 1007 -24.70 -18.71 2.52
CA GLN A 1007 -24.63 -18.79 3.98
C GLN A 1007 -24.02 -20.14 4.37
N ALA A 1008 -23.49 -20.26 5.59
CA ALA A 1008 -22.84 -21.50 6.04
C ALA A 1008 -23.78 -22.47 6.79
N THR A 1009 -24.82 -21.98 7.48
CA THR A 1009 -25.89 -22.78 8.08
C THR A 1009 -27.25 -22.16 7.76
N GLY A 1010 -28.35 -22.90 7.94
CA GLY A 1010 -29.70 -22.44 7.61
C GLY A 1010 -30.17 -22.79 6.19
N PRO A 1011 -31.31 -22.21 5.73
CA PRO A 1011 -32.04 -22.64 4.53
C PRO A 1011 -31.30 -22.55 3.19
N LEU A 1012 -30.25 -21.72 3.06
CA LEU A 1012 -29.49 -21.58 1.79
C LEU A 1012 -28.09 -22.22 1.83
N SER A 1013 -27.76 -22.97 2.88
CA SER A 1013 -26.38 -23.48 3.09
C SER A 1013 -25.98 -24.60 2.11
N ALA A 1014 -26.90 -25.52 1.80
CA ALA A 1014 -26.66 -26.68 0.94
C ALA A 1014 -27.54 -26.71 -0.32
N GLU A 1015 -28.18 -25.58 -0.67
CA GLU A 1015 -29.16 -25.55 -1.75
C GLU A 1015 -28.52 -25.74 -3.14
N ALA A 1016 -28.97 -26.76 -3.87
CA ALA A 1016 -28.57 -26.98 -5.26
C ALA A 1016 -29.36 -26.09 -6.22
N PHE A 1017 -28.66 -25.15 -6.86
CA PHE A 1017 -29.25 -24.26 -7.86
C PHE A 1017 -29.51 -24.98 -9.19
N PRO A 1018 -30.66 -24.76 -9.87
CA PRO A 1018 -30.97 -25.42 -11.13
C PRO A 1018 -29.93 -25.11 -12.23
N PRO A 1019 -29.48 -26.10 -13.04
CA PRO A 1019 -28.62 -25.84 -14.19
C PRO A 1019 -29.39 -25.05 -15.27
N PRO A 1020 -28.70 -24.33 -16.18
CA PRO A 1020 -29.35 -23.50 -17.20
C PRO A 1020 -30.36 -24.22 -18.10
N SER A 1021 -30.20 -25.54 -18.29
CA SER A 1021 -31.16 -26.36 -19.05
C SER A 1021 -32.52 -26.54 -18.37
N LYS A 1022 -32.63 -26.20 -17.07
CA LYS A 1022 -33.88 -26.24 -16.31
C LYS A 1022 -34.52 -24.87 -16.13
N TRP A 1023 -33.85 -23.79 -16.54
CA TRP A 1023 -34.37 -22.43 -16.39
C TRP A 1023 -35.52 -22.19 -17.38
N GLY A 1024 -36.68 -21.79 -16.86
CA GLY A 1024 -37.77 -21.23 -17.66
C GLY A 1024 -37.61 -19.72 -17.86
N GLU A 1025 -38.67 -19.06 -18.33
CA GLU A 1025 -38.71 -17.60 -18.53
C GLU A 1025 -38.54 -16.81 -17.21
N GLY A 1026 -38.99 -17.37 -16.08
CA GLY A 1026 -39.05 -16.69 -14.77
C GLY A 1026 -37.72 -16.55 -14.01
N VAL A 1027 -36.58 -16.96 -14.58
CA VAL A 1027 -35.27 -16.71 -13.96
C VAL A 1027 -34.99 -15.21 -13.95
N ARG A 1028 -34.51 -14.68 -12.82
CA ARG A 1028 -34.28 -13.24 -12.64
C ARG A 1028 -33.01 -12.94 -11.83
N ILE A 1029 -32.55 -11.70 -11.95
CA ILE A 1029 -31.47 -11.16 -11.10
C ILE A 1029 -32.12 -10.45 -9.91
N MET A 1030 -31.77 -10.87 -8.70
CA MET A 1030 -32.14 -10.18 -7.46
C MET A 1030 -31.08 -9.15 -7.10
N GLN A 1031 -31.49 -7.93 -6.76
CA GLN A 1031 -30.58 -6.89 -6.32
C GLN A 1031 -30.29 -7.03 -4.83
N GLU A 1032 -29.03 -7.26 -4.47
CA GLU A 1032 -28.60 -7.26 -3.07
C GLU A 1032 -28.45 -5.83 -2.53
N ASP A 1033 -29.07 -5.55 -1.37
CA ASP A 1033 -28.74 -4.37 -0.57
C ASP A 1033 -27.55 -4.64 0.37
N CYS A 1034 -27.03 -3.60 1.04
CA CYS A 1034 -25.84 -3.75 1.90
C CYS A 1034 -26.15 -4.18 3.34
N LEU A 1035 -27.41 -4.18 3.75
CA LEU A 1035 -27.88 -4.61 5.07
C LEU A 1035 -28.38 -6.06 5.05
N GLY A 1036 -28.66 -6.61 3.86
CA GLY A 1036 -29.19 -7.97 3.69
C GLY A 1036 -30.71 -8.07 3.88
N LEU A 1037 -31.43 -6.94 3.88
CA LEU A 1037 -32.89 -6.92 4.05
C LEU A 1037 -33.61 -7.66 2.90
N CYS A 1038 -33.03 -7.65 1.69
CA CYS A 1038 -33.51 -8.42 0.55
C CYS A 1038 -33.51 -9.93 0.84
N TRP A 1039 -32.53 -10.42 1.61
CA TRP A 1039 -32.43 -11.83 1.96
C TRP A 1039 -33.43 -12.19 3.06
N LEU A 1040 -33.59 -11.34 4.06
CA LEU A 1040 -34.63 -11.51 5.08
C LEU A 1040 -36.03 -11.54 4.44
N SER A 1041 -36.31 -10.64 3.51
CA SER A 1041 -37.57 -10.61 2.74
C SER A 1041 -37.75 -11.86 1.88
N PHE A 1042 -36.67 -12.31 1.20
CA PHE A 1042 -36.69 -13.52 0.39
C PHE A 1042 -36.98 -14.77 1.23
N LEU A 1043 -36.36 -14.90 2.40
CA LEU A 1043 -36.58 -16.02 3.30
C LEU A 1043 -37.97 -15.97 3.96
N ALA A 1044 -38.47 -14.78 4.30
CA ALA A 1044 -39.83 -14.61 4.81
C ALA A 1044 -40.88 -15.05 3.78
N GLN A 1045 -40.76 -14.60 2.53
CA GLN A 1045 -41.67 -15.03 1.45
C GLN A 1045 -41.62 -16.54 1.25
N ARG A 1046 -40.42 -17.13 1.26
CA ARG A 1046 -40.24 -18.57 1.11
C ARG A 1046 -40.88 -19.37 2.25
N ALA A 1047 -40.85 -18.85 3.47
CA ALA A 1047 -41.53 -19.48 4.60
C ALA A 1047 -43.06 -19.44 4.44
N VAL A 1048 -43.61 -18.33 3.93
CA VAL A 1048 -45.04 -18.23 3.60
C VAL A 1048 -45.42 -19.22 2.49
N ASP A 1049 -44.64 -19.28 1.42
CA ASP A 1049 -44.90 -20.19 0.29
C ASP A 1049 -44.87 -21.66 0.75
N ALA A 1050 -43.93 -22.03 1.63
CA ALA A 1050 -43.83 -23.38 2.21
C ALA A 1050 -44.97 -23.74 3.18
N GLN A 1051 -45.65 -22.74 3.76
CA GLN A 1051 -46.85 -22.95 4.59
C GLN A 1051 -48.13 -23.08 3.73
N MET A 1052 -48.10 -22.61 2.48
CA MET A 1052 -49.21 -22.69 1.53
C MET A 1052 -49.19 -23.96 0.67
N GLU A 1053 -48.02 -24.56 0.44
CA GLU A 1053 -47.82 -25.89 -0.17
C GLU A 1053 -48.06 -27.03 0.83
#